data_AF-A0A2E7AH88-F1
#
_entry.id   AF-A0A2E7AH88-F1
#
_cell.length_a   1.000
_cell.length_b   1.000
_cell.length_c   1.000
_cell.angle_alpha   90.00
_cell.angle_beta   90.00
_cell.angle_gamma   90.00
#
_symmetry.space_group_name_H-M   'P 1'
#
loop_
_entity.id
_entity.type
_entity.pdbx_description
1 polymer ?
#
loop_
_entity_poly.entity_id
_entity_poly.type
_entity_poly.pdbx_seq_one_letter_code
_entity_poly.pdbx_strand_id
1 'polypeptide(L)'
;MLLVGFLGIPGFFASATAEELSREKTKFLKDHAPRLLEMIAEAKEEGHEEVLEEAMERVDHLQEEWREARGDGEEWAGLMVGEMANEAALDYLVWKFEEGEIEEGKAEEVLRELMEERWKIDNGITEREMAMATREEDHDLAGELAEELKWRKENPRKAVDEMIAEFLGELEEPGEAGEVDIEGEIYTPPPVDREDMEDELKGVSFQYDAHVLVALETYCFDCHDSSSAKGDLDLEKALLEKPFVRNRLLWENVAERIRSGDMPPRKKPQPAEQEKLRIRAWVRQEVDHFPYETLRHPGYLQARRLTREEYNRTIRDLVGLDLRPADEFPVDFSGTSGFSNSTNTLFLATAHLDRYLTSAELVIDSVRNDSVAWEALKGKEGSEESLRRFIRLAYRRPVSEEEVAAGMGQLAEARVQGRTEDDALAAAFKTVLISPHFLLRVEESGEPGKDESVSLPDLASRMSYFLWASGPDDLLLSAAESGELGSQTEREKQVARLLSDPRSIALGEIFAGEWLGTHNVGPRIRKDPIDNPWCTESLMKAMREETARFVHSLIAENAPVARLIDARYTFLNEELARFYRIPGVKGEHMRKVPLETSRRGGVLGHASVLAATSFPDRTSPVVRGTWILTTLLGTPPPPPPPNVPEIEVEERGREGVRNLRGQLEQHRRSAQCAGCHSRIDPLGFALENYAEFGQWRGGVDNRGMLPNGARFRGPEGLKIALREWRLDDLGTQAIRKMLSYALGRQLEFYDEATVRRIAATLKPAGYPMGKMLREIVSSRPFMMRRLPQESIEVLPSPQE
;
A
#
# COMPACT_ATOMS: atom_id res chain seq x y z
N MET A 1 -45.26 17.67 35.65
CA MET A 1 -46.53 17.00 35.97
C MET A 1 -46.62 15.76 35.07
N LEU A 2 -46.39 14.57 35.66
CA LEU A 2 -46.72 13.20 35.18
C LEU A 2 -45.98 12.68 33.92
N LEU A 3 -45.39 11.47 33.84
CA LEU A 3 -45.23 10.26 34.68
C LEU A 3 -44.12 9.39 33.98
N VAL A 4 -43.01 8.99 34.63
CA VAL A 4 -42.70 7.65 35.24
C VAL A 4 -42.76 6.46 34.25
N GLY A 5 -41.79 5.54 34.15
CA GLY A 5 -40.56 5.22 34.88
C GLY A 5 -40.20 3.73 34.72
N PHE A 6 -38.95 3.33 35.02
CA PHE A 6 -38.50 1.99 35.51
C PHE A 6 -36.98 2.10 35.83
N LEU A 7 -36.56 2.34 37.08
CA LEU A 7 -36.05 1.36 38.08
C LEU A 7 -34.93 0.45 37.50
N GLY A 8 -33.66 0.45 37.92
CA GLY A 8 -33.00 0.84 39.17
C GLY A 8 -32.51 -0.40 39.94
N ILE A 9 -31.19 -0.65 39.98
CA ILE A 9 -30.48 -1.40 41.05
C ILE A 9 -29.11 -0.71 41.29
N PRO A 10 -28.62 -0.59 42.55
CA PRO A 10 -27.73 0.48 42.98
C PRO A 10 -26.29 0.02 43.35
N GLY A 11 -25.39 1.00 43.39
CA GLY A 11 -24.32 1.10 44.40
C GLY A 11 -22.94 0.61 43.99
N PHE A 12 -22.05 1.56 43.66
CA PHE A 12 -20.76 1.80 44.35
C PHE A 12 -20.00 2.88 43.57
N PHE A 13 -20.27 4.16 43.87
CA PHE A 13 -19.27 5.21 43.70
C PHE A 13 -19.22 5.95 45.04
N ALA A 14 -18.19 5.63 45.81
CA ALA A 14 -17.73 6.52 46.84
C ALA A 14 -17.07 7.70 46.11
N SER A 15 -17.62 8.90 46.30
CA SER A 15 -17.04 10.15 45.82
C SER A 15 -15.62 10.29 46.36
N ALA A 16 -14.62 10.33 45.48
CA ALA A 16 -13.36 10.95 45.80
C ALA A 16 -13.63 12.46 45.82
N THR A 17 -13.66 13.06 47.01
CA THR A 17 -13.78 14.52 47.15
C THR A 17 -12.50 15.16 46.63
N ALA A 18 -12.62 16.05 45.64
CA ALA A 18 -11.53 16.87 45.13
C ALA A 18 -10.78 17.59 46.27
N GLU A 19 -9.45 17.46 46.29
CA GLU A 19 -8.58 18.02 47.33
C GLU A 19 -8.58 19.56 47.26
N GLU A 20 -8.70 20.28 48.38
CA GLU A 20 -8.63 21.76 48.32
C GLU A 20 -7.22 22.23 47.94
N LEU A 21 -7.14 23.22 47.02
CA LEU A 21 -5.89 23.89 46.66
C LEU A 21 -5.11 24.30 47.92
N SER A 22 -3.87 23.84 48.04
CA SER A 22 -2.98 24.22 49.14
C SER A 22 -2.65 25.72 49.06
N ARG A 23 -2.34 26.34 50.21
CA ARG A 23 -1.92 27.76 50.26
C ARG A 23 -0.73 28.06 49.34
N GLU A 24 0.13 27.08 49.12
CA GLU A 24 1.29 27.19 48.25
C GLU A 24 0.88 27.18 46.77
N LYS A 25 0.01 26.25 46.36
CA LYS A 25 -0.56 26.21 45.00
C LYS A 25 -1.36 27.48 44.70
N THR A 26 -2.19 27.96 45.63
CA THR A 26 -2.92 29.22 45.46
C THR A 26 -1.99 30.41 45.26
N LYS A 27 -0.89 30.49 46.01
CA LYS A 27 0.09 31.56 45.84
C LYS A 27 0.81 31.46 44.50
N PHE A 28 1.22 30.26 44.11
CA PHE A 28 1.86 30.00 42.82
C PHE A 28 0.99 30.43 41.64
N LEU A 29 -0.28 30.00 41.62
CA LEU A 29 -1.21 30.37 40.55
C LEU A 29 -1.49 31.87 40.56
N LYS A 30 -1.59 32.50 41.72
CA LYS A 30 -1.77 33.96 41.80
C LYS A 30 -0.61 34.72 41.16
N ASP A 31 0.61 34.22 41.34
CA ASP A 31 1.83 34.89 40.88
C ASP A 31 2.15 34.55 39.40
N HIS A 32 1.72 33.39 38.88
CA HIS A 32 2.16 32.87 37.58
C HIS A 32 1.06 32.38 36.62
N ALA A 33 -0.13 32.05 37.10
CA ALA A 33 -1.25 31.56 36.28
C ALA A 33 -2.61 32.02 36.83
N PRO A 34 -2.86 33.35 36.91
CA PRO A 34 -4.03 33.90 37.60
C PRO A 34 -5.35 33.50 36.94
N ARG A 35 -5.38 33.31 35.61
CA ARG A 35 -6.57 32.86 34.88
C ARG A 35 -6.99 31.44 35.24
N LEU A 36 -6.04 30.53 35.39
CA LEU A 36 -6.32 29.18 35.86
C LEU A 36 -6.87 29.18 37.29
N LEU A 37 -6.39 30.10 38.15
CA LEU A 37 -6.96 30.28 39.49
C LEU A 37 -8.40 30.78 39.47
N GLU A 38 -8.73 31.72 38.56
CA GLU A 38 -10.10 32.22 38.36
C GLU A 38 -11.03 31.09 37.89
N MET A 39 -10.59 30.32 36.89
CA MET A 39 -11.29 29.15 36.36
C MET A 39 -11.56 28.09 37.44
N ILE A 40 -10.57 27.76 38.26
CA ILE A 40 -10.75 26.80 39.36
C ILE A 40 -11.76 27.31 40.40
N ALA A 41 -11.72 28.61 40.71
CA ALA A 41 -12.66 29.21 41.66
C ALA A 41 -14.10 29.17 41.12
N GLU A 42 -14.27 29.48 39.84
CA GLU A 42 -15.56 29.46 39.14
C GLU A 42 -16.11 28.04 39.01
N ALA A 43 -15.32 27.09 38.51
CA ALA A 43 -15.71 25.67 38.41
C ALA A 43 -16.12 25.10 39.78
N LYS A 44 -15.45 25.51 40.86
CA LYS A 44 -15.82 25.12 42.23
C LYS A 44 -17.13 25.78 42.71
N GLU A 45 -17.38 27.03 42.35
CA GLU A 45 -18.61 27.74 42.73
C GLU A 45 -19.84 27.19 41.98
N GLU A 46 -19.67 26.86 40.70
CA GLU A 46 -20.72 26.36 39.81
C GLU A 46 -20.91 24.83 39.90
N GLY A 47 -19.97 24.11 40.52
CA GLY A 47 -20.07 22.67 40.79
C GLY A 47 -19.66 21.78 39.61
N HIS A 48 -18.76 22.27 38.76
CA HIS A 48 -18.21 21.55 37.60
C HIS A 48 -17.10 20.58 38.04
N GLU A 49 -17.47 19.43 38.63
CA GLU A 49 -16.51 18.51 39.26
C GLU A 49 -15.45 17.95 38.29
N GLU A 50 -15.81 17.65 37.04
CA GLU A 50 -14.88 17.13 36.01
C GLU A 50 -13.85 18.18 35.59
N VAL A 51 -14.31 19.41 35.32
CA VAL A 51 -13.43 20.56 35.02
C VAL A 51 -12.50 20.85 36.20
N LEU A 52 -13.01 20.76 37.42
CA LEU A 52 -12.23 21.01 38.63
C LEU A 52 -11.10 19.98 38.79
N GLU A 53 -11.37 18.71 38.52
CA GLU A 53 -10.37 17.63 38.57
C GLU A 53 -9.26 17.86 37.53
N GLU A 54 -9.63 18.11 36.27
CA GLU A 54 -8.68 18.39 35.19
C GLU A 54 -7.83 19.64 35.46
N ALA A 55 -8.47 20.72 35.92
CA ALA A 55 -7.78 21.94 36.29
C ALA A 55 -6.77 21.69 37.43
N MET A 56 -7.12 20.85 38.41
CA MET A 56 -6.21 20.49 39.50
C MET A 56 -5.00 19.68 39.05
N GLU A 57 -5.16 18.74 38.12
CA GLU A 57 -4.03 18.00 37.52
C GLU A 57 -3.09 18.96 36.76
N ARG A 58 -3.65 19.92 36.04
CA ARG A 58 -2.88 20.93 35.30
C ARG A 58 -2.02 21.81 36.23
N VAL A 59 -2.50 22.13 37.43
CA VAL A 59 -1.73 22.91 38.42
C VAL A 59 -0.43 22.21 38.82
N ASP A 60 -0.46 20.89 39.01
CA ASP A 60 0.74 20.13 39.38
C ASP A 60 1.77 20.13 38.25
N HIS A 61 1.30 19.96 37.01
CA HIS A 61 2.14 20.05 35.82
C HIS A 61 2.79 21.42 35.66
N LEU A 62 2.03 22.51 35.83
CA LEU A 62 2.56 23.88 35.75
C LEU A 62 3.65 24.17 36.80
N GLN A 63 3.52 23.61 38.01
CA GLN A 63 4.54 23.79 39.04
C GLN A 63 5.84 23.05 38.73
N GLU A 64 5.76 21.92 38.04
CA GLU A 64 6.93 21.17 37.57
C GLU A 64 7.62 21.91 36.43
N GLU A 65 6.87 22.28 35.39
CA GLU A 65 7.36 23.05 34.25
C GLU A 65 8.01 24.37 34.68
N TRP A 66 7.39 25.10 35.62
CA TRP A 66 8.00 26.31 36.18
C TRP A 66 9.35 26.04 36.83
N ARG A 67 9.48 24.94 37.59
CA ARG A 67 10.73 24.59 38.29
C ARG A 67 11.83 24.27 37.30
N GLU A 68 11.50 23.57 36.21
CA GLU A 68 12.44 23.21 35.16
C GLU A 68 12.86 24.44 34.36
N ALA A 69 11.89 25.21 33.83
CA ALA A 69 12.15 26.40 33.03
C ALA A 69 12.85 27.52 33.81
N ARG A 70 12.73 27.56 35.15
CA ARG A 70 13.44 28.56 35.98
C ARG A 70 14.96 28.43 35.91
N GLY A 71 15.47 27.27 35.49
CA GLY A 71 16.90 27.09 35.19
C GLY A 71 17.42 28.11 34.18
N ASP A 72 16.56 28.55 33.27
CA ASP A 72 16.91 29.49 32.21
C ASP A 72 16.38 30.92 32.46
N GLY A 73 15.85 31.18 33.66
CA GLY A 73 15.44 32.51 34.14
C GLY A 73 13.96 32.64 34.48
N GLU A 74 13.64 33.50 35.46
CA GLU A 74 12.26 33.63 35.99
C GLU A 74 11.26 34.17 34.95
N GLU A 75 11.71 35.05 34.06
CA GLU A 75 10.87 35.60 32.99
C GLU A 75 10.44 34.52 31.99
N TRP A 76 11.33 33.58 31.67
CA TRP A 76 11.04 32.46 30.76
C TRP A 76 10.13 31.41 31.39
N ALA A 77 10.41 31.04 32.65
CA ALA A 77 9.50 30.20 33.40
C ALA A 77 8.10 30.81 33.49
N GLY A 78 8.01 32.15 33.56
CA GLY A 78 6.74 32.87 33.51
C GLY A 78 6.03 32.75 32.15
N LEU A 79 6.76 32.85 31.04
CA LEU A 79 6.18 32.71 29.70
C LEU A 79 5.66 31.31 29.43
N MET A 80 6.42 30.26 29.76
CA MET A 80 6.01 28.86 29.54
C MET A 80 4.77 28.49 30.37
N VAL A 81 4.76 28.86 31.65
CA VAL A 81 3.58 28.65 32.51
C VAL A 81 2.39 29.48 32.01
N GLY A 82 2.65 30.71 31.56
CA GLY A 82 1.63 31.59 31.00
C GLY A 82 0.96 31.00 29.76
N GLU A 83 1.76 30.41 28.85
CA GLU A 83 1.27 29.75 27.65
C GLU A 83 0.33 28.58 27.99
N MET A 84 0.79 27.69 28.87
CA MET A 84 0.02 26.51 29.28
C MET A 84 -1.23 26.87 30.10
N ALA A 85 -1.19 27.96 30.87
CA ALA A 85 -2.34 28.48 31.59
C ALA A 85 -3.36 29.14 30.65
N ASN A 86 -2.87 29.82 29.60
CA ASN A 86 -3.71 30.39 28.56
C ASN A 86 -4.42 29.30 27.74
N GLU A 87 -3.72 28.22 27.39
CA GLU A 87 -4.30 27.04 26.74
C GLU A 87 -5.43 26.43 27.59
N ALA A 88 -5.19 26.17 28.88
CA ALA A 88 -6.22 25.64 29.76
C ALA A 88 -7.45 26.56 29.88
N ALA A 89 -7.25 27.87 29.82
CA ALA A 89 -8.35 28.84 29.82
C ALA A 89 -9.14 28.84 28.50
N LEU A 90 -8.48 28.59 27.36
CA LEU A 90 -9.13 28.42 26.06
C LEU A 90 -9.96 27.14 26.02
N ASP A 91 -9.43 26.01 26.51
CA ASP A 91 -10.16 24.75 26.60
C ASP A 91 -11.44 24.90 27.46
N TYR A 92 -11.32 25.59 28.60
CA TYR A 92 -12.47 25.83 29.46
C TYR A 92 -13.50 26.77 28.83
N LEU A 93 -13.06 27.78 28.06
CA LEU A 93 -13.96 28.65 27.30
C LEU A 93 -14.76 27.86 26.25
N VAL A 94 -14.11 26.94 25.55
CA VAL A 94 -14.76 26.06 24.56
C VAL A 94 -15.78 25.18 25.24
N TRP A 95 -15.40 24.51 26.33
CA TRP A 95 -16.31 23.69 27.11
C TRP A 95 -17.55 24.47 27.57
N LYS A 96 -17.37 25.69 28.12
CA LYS A 96 -18.49 26.54 28.52
C LYS A 96 -19.42 26.89 27.37
N PHE A 97 -18.85 27.14 26.20
CA PHE A 97 -19.63 27.47 25.02
C PHE A 97 -20.43 26.26 24.53
N GLU A 98 -19.83 25.07 24.54
CA GLU A 98 -20.48 23.81 24.15
C GLU A 98 -21.60 23.39 25.11
N GLU A 99 -21.41 23.56 26.42
CA GLU A 99 -22.43 23.26 27.44
C GLU A 99 -23.49 24.37 27.58
N GLY A 100 -23.33 25.49 26.86
CA GLY A 100 -24.27 26.61 26.87
C GLY A 100 -24.21 27.47 28.14
N GLU A 101 -23.13 27.38 28.90
CA GLU A 101 -22.86 28.16 30.12
C GLU A 101 -22.39 29.59 29.83
N ILE A 102 -22.04 29.90 28.57
CA ILE A 102 -21.69 31.25 28.12
C ILE A 102 -22.39 31.59 26.80
N GLU A 103 -22.95 32.81 26.72
CA GLU A 103 -23.54 33.31 25.48
C GLU A 103 -22.46 33.62 24.43
N GLU A 104 -22.73 33.33 23.15
CA GLU A 104 -21.82 33.48 22.01
C GLU A 104 -21.09 34.84 21.98
N GLY A 105 -21.83 35.94 22.09
CA GLY A 105 -21.22 37.28 22.07
C GLY A 105 -20.27 37.55 23.24
N LYS A 106 -20.48 36.89 24.39
CA LYS A 106 -19.59 36.98 25.56
C LYS A 106 -18.42 36.01 25.41
N ALA A 107 -18.62 34.86 24.78
CA ALA A 107 -17.56 33.91 24.45
C ALA A 107 -16.54 34.52 23.47
N GLU A 108 -17.02 35.24 22.44
CA GLU A 108 -16.16 35.97 21.49
C GLU A 108 -15.31 37.05 22.18
N GLU A 109 -15.88 37.74 23.17
CA GLU A 109 -15.17 38.75 23.96
C GLU A 109 -14.04 38.10 24.79
N VAL A 110 -14.35 37.00 25.49
CA VAL A 110 -13.36 36.27 26.31
C VAL A 110 -12.28 35.62 25.43
N LEU A 111 -12.66 35.04 24.28
CA LEU A 111 -11.71 34.46 23.32
C LEU A 111 -10.70 35.51 22.86
N ARG A 112 -11.18 36.71 22.52
CA ARG A 112 -10.31 37.80 22.11
C ARG A 112 -9.36 38.24 23.22
N GLU A 113 -9.84 38.33 24.47
CA GLU A 113 -8.96 38.62 25.62
C GLU A 113 -7.86 37.57 25.78
N LEU A 114 -8.20 36.28 25.66
CA LEU A 114 -7.24 35.19 25.77
C LEU A 114 -6.23 35.19 24.62
N MET A 115 -6.66 35.53 23.41
CA MET A 115 -5.76 35.63 22.26
C MET A 115 -4.86 36.87 22.31
N GLU A 116 -5.32 37.98 22.88
CA GLU A 116 -4.45 39.14 23.18
C GLU A 116 -3.39 38.82 24.25
N GLU A 117 -3.71 37.93 25.20
CA GLU A 117 -2.75 37.42 26.18
C GLU A 117 -1.76 36.46 25.53
N ARG A 118 -2.22 35.50 24.72
CA ARG A 118 -1.38 34.57 23.97
C ARG A 118 -0.39 35.30 23.06
N TRP A 119 -0.87 36.32 22.33
CA TRP A 119 -0.03 37.17 21.49
C TRP A 119 1.12 37.84 22.26
N LYS A 120 0.92 38.26 23.52
CA LYS A 120 2.00 38.84 24.34
C LYS A 120 3.01 37.78 24.76
N ILE A 121 2.53 36.58 25.10
CA ILE A 121 3.36 35.45 25.50
C ILE A 121 4.24 35.04 24.31
N ASP A 122 3.65 34.80 23.14
CA ASP A 122 4.35 34.39 21.94
C ASP A 122 5.41 35.41 21.53
N ASN A 123 5.10 36.71 21.58
CA ASN A 123 6.10 37.75 21.29
C ASN A 123 7.29 37.71 22.27
N GLY A 124 7.04 37.43 23.55
CA GLY A 124 8.10 37.29 24.56
C GLY A 124 8.97 36.04 24.33
N ILE A 125 8.36 34.94 23.89
CA ILE A 125 9.06 33.71 23.50
C ILE A 125 9.94 33.98 22.28
N THR A 126 9.37 34.56 21.21
CA THR A 126 10.09 34.91 19.98
C THR A 126 11.24 35.88 20.24
N GLU A 127 11.08 36.88 21.12
CA GLU A 127 12.17 37.78 21.52
C GLU A 127 13.38 37.02 22.10
N ARG A 128 13.10 36.00 22.90
CA ARG A 128 14.12 35.19 23.54
C ARG A 128 14.77 34.22 22.56
N GLU A 129 13.99 33.56 21.71
CA GLU A 129 14.48 32.68 20.65
C GLU A 129 15.39 33.44 19.68
N MET A 130 14.99 34.66 19.30
CA MET A 130 15.82 35.56 18.49
C MET A 130 17.13 35.91 19.21
N ALA A 131 17.11 36.15 20.52
CA ALA A 131 18.32 36.41 21.30
C ALA A 131 19.23 35.16 21.42
N MET A 132 18.66 33.96 21.44
CA MET A 132 19.41 32.70 21.43
C MET A 132 20.04 32.43 20.06
N ALA A 133 19.27 32.53 18.97
CA ALA A 133 19.76 32.41 17.60
C ALA A 133 20.91 33.39 17.32
N THR A 134 20.80 34.63 17.84
CA THR A 134 21.89 35.62 17.75
C THR A 134 23.15 35.20 18.51
N ARG A 135 23.01 34.53 19.66
CA ARG A 135 24.17 34.02 20.44
C ARG A 135 24.81 32.80 19.80
N GLU A 136 24.05 32.04 19.02
CA GLU A 136 24.49 30.85 18.29
C GLU A 136 25.00 31.15 16.87
N GLU A 137 25.08 32.44 16.52
CA GLU A 137 25.51 32.94 15.20
C GLU A 137 24.61 32.49 14.03
N ASP A 138 23.37 32.09 14.32
CA ASP A 138 22.34 31.79 13.31
C ASP A 138 21.61 33.09 12.90
N HIS A 139 22.26 33.83 12.01
CA HIS A 139 21.78 35.13 11.56
C HIS A 139 20.57 35.07 10.64
N ASP A 140 20.34 33.93 9.97
CA ASP A 140 19.20 33.75 9.07
C ASP A 140 17.93 33.54 9.90
N LEU A 141 17.96 32.60 10.87
CA LEU A 141 16.83 32.39 11.79
C LEU A 141 16.54 33.64 12.63
N ALA A 142 17.57 34.31 13.15
CA ALA A 142 17.38 35.56 13.88
C ALA A 142 16.75 36.67 13.02
N GLY A 143 17.04 36.69 11.71
CA GLY A 143 16.45 37.61 10.75
C GLY A 143 14.97 37.35 10.51
N GLU A 144 14.60 36.09 10.28
CA GLU A 144 13.21 35.66 10.07
C GLU A 144 12.33 35.96 11.30
N LEU A 145 12.79 35.57 12.49
CA LEU A 145 12.09 35.84 13.75
C LEU A 145 11.94 37.35 14.01
N ALA A 146 12.94 38.16 13.61
CA ALA A 146 12.87 39.61 13.75
C ALA A 146 11.82 40.25 12.82
N GLU A 147 11.70 39.76 11.58
CA GLU A 147 10.68 40.24 10.63
C GLU A 147 9.27 39.90 11.12
N GLU A 148 9.07 38.67 11.59
CA GLU A 148 7.80 38.21 12.12
C GLU A 148 7.39 38.98 13.39
N LEU A 149 8.29 39.08 14.37
CA LEU A 149 8.04 39.83 15.61
C LEU A 149 7.74 41.31 15.32
N LYS A 150 8.48 41.90 14.37
CA LYS A 150 8.24 43.29 13.94
C LYS A 150 6.85 43.44 13.34
N TRP A 151 6.44 42.52 12.47
CA TRP A 151 5.11 42.55 11.88
C TRP A 151 4.01 42.41 12.94
N ARG A 152 4.15 41.46 13.87
CA ARG A 152 3.19 41.24 14.98
C ARG A 152 3.04 42.48 15.86
N LYS A 153 4.16 43.18 16.15
CA LYS A 153 4.17 44.43 16.93
C LYS A 153 3.59 45.64 16.20
N GLU A 154 3.81 45.73 14.89
CA GLU A 154 3.26 46.80 14.05
C GLU A 154 1.76 46.60 13.74
N ASN A 155 1.27 45.36 13.80
CA ASN A 155 -0.11 44.98 13.45
C ASN A 155 -0.82 44.17 14.55
N PRO A 156 -0.88 44.64 15.81
CA PRO A 156 -1.32 43.83 16.94
C PRO A 156 -2.75 43.30 16.80
N ARG A 157 -3.68 44.14 16.31
CA ARG A 157 -5.07 43.71 16.07
C ARG A 157 -5.17 42.63 15.01
N LYS A 158 -4.41 42.77 13.92
CA LYS A 158 -4.44 41.82 12.81
C LYS A 158 -3.80 40.49 13.21
N ALA A 159 -2.70 40.53 13.97
CA ALA A 159 -2.07 39.33 14.51
C ALA A 159 -3.04 38.56 15.41
N VAL A 160 -3.72 39.25 16.34
CA VAL A 160 -4.73 38.62 17.20
C VAL A 160 -5.93 38.11 16.40
N ASP A 161 -6.41 38.85 15.40
CA ASP A 161 -7.50 38.38 14.53
C ASP A 161 -7.11 37.13 13.72
N GLU A 162 -5.85 37.04 13.27
CA GLU A 162 -5.31 35.85 12.59
C GLU A 162 -5.18 34.66 13.54
N MET A 163 -4.70 34.87 14.77
CA MET A 163 -4.66 33.84 15.82
C MET A 163 -6.05 33.33 16.20
N ILE A 164 -7.03 34.23 16.32
CA ILE A 164 -8.44 33.86 16.54
C ILE A 164 -8.96 33.02 15.37
N ALA A 165 -8.67 33.42 14.14
CA ALA A 165 -9.12 32.69 12.95
C ALA A 165 -8.48 31.30 12.86
N GLU A 166 -7.21 31.17 13.22
CA GLU A 166 -6.49 29.90 13.31
C GLU A 166 -7.11 29.00 14.39
N PHE A 167 -7.23 29.50 15.62
CA PHE A 167 -7.83 28.77 16.74
C PHE A 167 -9.27 28.33 16.48
N LEU A 168 -10.13 29.21 15.95
CA LEU A 168 -11.48 28.83 15.55
C LEU A 168 -11.48 27.81 14.41
N GLY A 169 -10.49 27.88 13.50
CA GLY A 169 -10.27 26.87 12.47
C GLY A 169 -9.81 25.50 13.01
N GLU A 170 -9.15 25.47 14.16
CA GLU A 170 -8.78 24.25 14.89
C GLU A 170 -9.94 23.67 15.71
N LEU A 171 -10.76 24.53 16.32
CA LEU A 171 -11.99 24.17 17.05
C LEU A 171 -13.14 23.72 16.16
N GLU A 172 -13.08 23.99 14.86
CA GLU A 172 -13.87 23.27 13.86
C GLU A 172 -13.43 21.79 13.82
N GLU A 173 -13.65 21.03 14.90
CA GLU A 173 -13.71 19.58 14.89
C GLU A 173 -14.81 19.16 13.88
N PRO A 174 -14.70 17.98 13.26
CA PRO A 174 -15.47 17.56 12.08
C PRO A 174 -16.91 17.17 12.43
N GLY A 175 -17.68 18.11 12.98
CA GLY A 175 -19.12 18.07 13.17
C GLY A 175 -19.78 19.07 12.23
N GLU A 176 -20.42 18.55 11.18
CA GLU A 176 -21.40 19.29 10.36
C GLU A 176 -20.98 20.69 9.85
N ALA A 177 -19.70 20.90 9.51
CA ALA A 177 -19.41 21.80 8.39
C ALA A 177 -20.16 21.20 7.21
N GLY A 178 -21.28 21.85 6.87
CA GLY A 178 -22.31 21.33 5.99
C GLY A 178 -21.67 20.52 4.88
N GLU A 179 -22.21 19.33 4.63
CA GLU A 179 -22.18 18.84 3.27
C GLU A 179 -22.40 20.08 2.41
N VAL A 180 -21.47 20.37 1.50
CA VAL A 180 -21.90 21.14 0.34
C VAL A 180 -22.95 20.20 -0.22
N ASP A 181 -24.20 20.43 0.18
CA ASP A 181 -25.35 19.68 -0.25
C ASP A 181 -25.53 20.18 -1.66
N ILE A 182 -24.65 19.69 -2.53
CA ILE A 182 -24.83 19.78 -3.96
C ILE A 182 -26.03 18.86 -4.16
N GLU A 183 -27.21 19.44 -4.10
CA GLU A 183 -28.46 18.76 -4.46
C GLU A 183 -28.19 17.93 -5.73
N GLY A 184 -28.43 16.62 -5.66
CA GLY A 184 -28.16 15.71 -6.76
C GLY A 184 -27.85 14.27 -6.32
N GLU A 185 -27.67 13.37 -7.27
CA GLU A 185 -27.35 11.97 -7.00
C GLU A 185 -25.87 11.79 -6.60
N ILE A 186 -25.56 10.85 -5.70
CA ILE A 186 -24.16 10.47 -5.36
C ILE A 186 -23.45 9.87 -6.58
N TYR A 187 -24.23 9.26 -7.46
CA TYR A 187 -23.78 8.67 -8.69
C TYR A 187 -24.90 8.75 -9.73
N THR A 188 -24.55 9.23 -10.92
CA THR A 188 -25.42 9.24 -12.08
C THR A 188 -24.74 8.39 -13.16
N PRO A 189 -25.40 7.33 -13.66
CA PRO A 189 -24.84 6.50 -14.72
C PRO A 189 -24.60 7.34 -15.99
N PRO A 190 -23.72 6.89 -16.88
CA PRO A 190 -23.55 7.53 -18.17
C PRO A 190 -24.89 7.55 -18.93
N PRO A 191 -25.18 8.60 -19.71
CA PRO A 191 -26.35 8.62 -20.58
C PRO A 191 -26.28 7.40 -21.51
N VAL A 192 -27.38 6.65 -21.58
CA VAL A 192 -27.45 5.33 -22.24
C VAL A 192 -27.12 5.46 -23.72
N ASP A 193 -25.98 4.87 -24.13
CA ASP A 193 -25.79 3.94 -25.26
C ASP A 193 -24.28 3.66 -25.40
N ARG A 194 -23.89 2.42 -25.08
CA ARG A 194 -22.49 1.94 -25.23
C ARG A 194 -22.02 1.92 -26.69
N GLU A 195 -22.95 2.03 -27.64
CA GLU A 195 -22.68 1.79 -29.06
C GLU A 195 -21.98 2.97 -29.75
N ASP A 196 -22.09 4.20 -29.23
CA ASP A 196 -21.68 5.40 -29.97
C ASP A 196 -20.18 5.72 -29.87
N MET A 197 -19.43 5.12 -28.92
CA MET A 197 -17.98 5.32 -28.83
C MET A 197 -17.14 4.27 -29.56
N GLU A 198 -17.73 3.14 -29.99
CA GLU A 198 -16.99 2.04 -30.63
C GLU A 198 -17.14 1.94 -32.16
N ASP A 199 -17.97 2.79 -32.77
CA ASP A 199 -18.40 2.63 -34.17
C ASP A 199 -17.52 3.39 -35.20
N GLU A 200 -16.63 4.30 -34.80
CA GLU A 200 -15.83 5.10 -35.76
C GLU A 200 -14.81 4.28 -36.57
N LEU A 201 -14.31 3.17 -36.00
CA LEU A 201 -13.34 2.29 -36.66
C LEU A 201 -14.03 1.13 -37.41
N LYS A 202 -15.33 0.94 -37.19
CA LYS A 202 -16.06 -0.19 -37.77
C LYS A 202 -16.26 0.03 -39.26
N GLY A 203 -15.89 -0.96 -40.07
CA GLY A 203 -15.96 -0.86 -41.53
C GLY A 203 -14.83 -0.04 -42.18
N VAL A 204 -13.89 0.49 -41.41
CA VAL A 204 -12.68 1.12 -41.95
C VAL A 204 -11.78 0.04 -42.56
N SER A 205 -11.64 0.05 -43.89
CA SER A 205 -10.74 -0.86 -44.59
C SER A 205 -9.32 -0.29 -44.65
N PHE A 206 -8.34 -1.16 -44.44
CA PHE A 206 -6.93 -0.83 -44.56
C PHE A 206 -6.17 -1.93 -45.32
N GLN A 207 -5.02 -1.56 -45.88
CA GLN A 207 -4.04 -2.45 -46.48
C GLN A 207 -2.71 -2.12 -45.81
N TYR A 208 -2.05 -3.12 -45.22
CA TYR A 208 -0.89 -2.88 -44.36
C TYR A 208 0.22 -2.14 -45.10
N ASP A 209 0.71 -2.68 -46.23
CA ASP A 209 1.82 -2.08 -46.98
C ASP A 209 1.43 -0.75 -47.64
N ALA A 210 0.21 -0.63 -48.16
CA ALA A 210 -0.20 0.53 -48.94
C ALA A 210 -0.71 1.71 -48.10
N HIS A 211 -1.22 1.46 -46.89
CA HIS A 211 -1.82 2.50 -46.06
C HIS A 211 -1.10 2.67 -44.72
N VAL A 212 -0.83 1.58 -44.00
CA VAL A 212 -0.31 1.64 -42.63
C VAL A 212 1.19 1.96 -42.66
N LEU A 213 1.97 1.15 -43.37
CA LEU A 213 3.42 1.31 -43.46
C LEU A 213 3.79 2.67 -44.07
N VAL A 214 3.17 3.04 -45.18
CA VAL A 214 3.37 4.35 -45.83
C VAL A 214 3.08 5.50 -44.88
N ALA A 215 2.02 5.42 -44.06
CA ALA A 215 1.71 6.49 -43.11
C ALA A 215 2.74 6.54 -41.97
N LEU A 216 3.20 5.39 -41.45
CA LEU A 216 4.27 5.36 -40.43
C LEU A 216 5.60 5.89 -40.98
N GLU A 217 5.95 5.54 -42.21
CA GLU A 217 7.14 6.07 -42.90
C GLU A 217 7.06 7.59 -43.09
N THR A 218 5.89 8.09 -43.51
CA THR A 218 5.70 9.52 -43.81
C THR A 218 5.65 10.39 -42.56
N TYR A 219 5.04 9.90 -41.48
CA TYR A 219 4.70 10.73 -40.32
C TYR A 219 5.48 10.38 -39.05
N CYS A 220 6.06 9.18 -38.93
CA CYS A 220 6.63 8.68 -37.67
C CYS A 220 8.13 8.38 -37.73
N PHE A 221 8.64 7.77 -38.81
CA PHE A 221 10.02 7.26 -38.87
C PHE A 221 11.10 8.34 -38.90
N ASP A 222 10.77 9.57 -39.30
CA ASP A 222 11.65 10.74 -39.14
C ASP A 222 12.15 10.97 -37.69
N CYS A 223 11.49 10.39 -36.70
CA CYS A 223 11.82 10.55 -35.27
C CYS A 223 11.84 9.24 -34.49
N HIS A 224 11.06 8.24 -34.90
CA HIS A 224 10.88 6.96 -34.19
C HIS A 224 11.40 5.75 -35.00
N ASP A 225 12.44 5.95 -35.79
CA ASP A 225 13.20 4.88 -36.44
C ASP A 225 14.23 4.27 -35.50
N SER A 226 14.91 3.21 -35.96
CA SER A 226 15.95 2.51 -35.20
C SER A 226 17.17 3.38 -34.91
N SER A 227 17.38 4.43 -35.71
CA SER A 227 18.55 5.31 -35.59
C SER A 227 18.35 6.46 -34.61
N SER A 228 17.17 7.09 -34.61
CA SER A 228 16.86 8.25 -33.78
C SER A 228 16.20 7.87 -32.46
N ALA A 229 15.31 6.87 -32.48
CA ALA A 229 14.57 6.35 -31.33
C ALA A 229 14.09 7.43 -30.33
N LYS A 230 13.55 8.57 -30.82
CA LYS A 230 13.21 9.70 -29.94
C LYS A 230 12.15 9.29 -28.93
N GLY A 231 12.37 9.65 -27.66
CA GLY A 231 11.50 9.27 -26.55
C GLY A 231 11.53 7.77 -26.28
N ASP A 232 12.67 7.12 -26.54
CA ASP A 232 12.91 5.68 -26.37
C ASP A 232 11.91 4.79 -27.13
N LEU A 233 11.41 5.30 -28.26
CA LEU A 233 10.44 4.62 -29.11
C LEU A 233 11.04 4.32 -30.49
N ASP A 234 11.20 3.03 -30.79
CA ASP A 234 11.65 2.48 -32.06
C ASP A 234 10.50 1.67 -32.70
N LEU A 235 9.83 2.27 -33.68
CA LEU A 235 8.71 1.65 -34.38
C LEU A 235 9.17 0.66 -35.45
N GLU A 236 10.36 0.82 -36.02
CA GLU A 236 10.90 -0.11 -37.01
C GLU A 236 11.15 -1.47 -36.37
N LYS A 237 11.83 -1.49 -35.22
CA LYS A 237 12.01 -2.72 -34.43
C LYS A 237 10.68 -3.31 -33.99
N ALA A 238 9.74 -2.48 -33.50
CA ALA A 238 8.43 -2.95 -33.07
C ALA A 238 7.62 -3.61 -34.20
N LEU A 239 7.80 -3.18 -35.46
CA LEU A 239 7.15 -3.78 -36.63
C LEU A 239 7.76 -5.14 -37.04
N LEU A 240 9.02 -5.40 -36.68
CA LEU A 240 9.68 -6.69 -36.92
C LEU A 240 9.26 -7.75 -35.88
N GLU A 241 8.88 -7.32 -34.68
CA GLU A 241 8.51 -8.20 -33.57
C GLU A 241 7.09 -8.75 -33.68
N LYS A 242 6.92 -9.78 -34.52
CA LYS A 242 5.63 -10.48 -34.68
C LYS A 242 5.42 -11.57 -33.60
N PRO A 243 4.15 -11.83 -33.21
CA PRO A 243 2.96 -11.03 -33.52
C PRO A 243 2.99 -9.65 -32.84
N PHE A 244 2.38 -8.62 -33.45
CA PHE A 244 2.45 -7.23 -32.97
C PHE A 244 1.96 -7.03 -31.53
N VAL A 245 1.08 -7.91 -31.07
CA VAL A 245 0.59 -7.97 -29.68
C VAL A 245 1.70 -8.15 -28.62
N ARG A 246 2.91 -8.56 -29.01
CA ARG A 246 4.11 -8.53 -28.15
C ARG A 246 4.39 -7.13 -27.61
N ASN A 247 4.14 -6.12 -28.43
CA ASN A 247 4.29 -4.70 -28.10
C ASN A 247 2.93 -4.02 -27.92
N ARG A 248 1.96 -4.74 -27.33
CA ARG A 248 0.57 -4.28 -27.18
C ARG A 248 0.45 -2.86 -26.61
N LEU A 249 1.07 -2.59 -25.45
CA LEU A 249 0.98 -1.28 -24.80
C LEU A 249 1.57 -0.16 -25.66
N LEU A 250 2.64 -0.46 -26.41
CA LEU A 250 3.25 0.48 -27.35
C LEU A 250 2.26 0.81 -28.47
N TRP A 251 1.64 -0.19 -29.10
CA TRP A 251 0.70 0.03 -30.20
C TRP A 251 -0.61 0.70 -29.73
N GLU A 252 -1.12 0.34 -28.56
CA GLU A 252 -2.26 1.03 -27.93
C GLU A 252 -1.94 2.51 -27.66
N ASN A 253 -0.74 2.82 -27.17
CA ASN A 253 -0.28 4.20 -26.96
C ASN A 253 -0.12 4.95 -28.29
N VAL A 254 0.45 4.32 -29.33
CA VAL A 254 0.54 4.92 -30.67
C VAL A 254 -0.86 5.26 -31.19
N ALA A 255 -1.81 4.33 -31.11
CA ALA A 255 -3.19 4.55 -31.53
C ALA A 255 -3.85 5.71 -30.77
N GLU A 256 -3.60 5.82 -29.46
CA GLU A 256 -4.14 6.88 -28.61
C GLU A 256 -3.52 8.26 -28.88
N ARG A 257 -2.20 8.34 -29.11
CA ARG A 257 -1.51 9.58 -29.48
C ARG A 257 -1.91 10.09 -30.86
N ILE A 258 -2.23 9.19 -31.78
CA ILE A 258 -2.81 9.53 -33.09
C ILE A 258 -4.25 10.02 -32.93
N ARG A 259 -5.06 9.35 -32.10
CA ARG A 259 -6.47 9.72 -31.83
C ARG A 259 -6.59 11.11 -31.22
N SER A 260 -5.72 11.43 -30.27
CA SER A 260 -5.66 12.74 -29.58
C SER A 260 -5.05 13.85 -30.45
N GLY A 261 -4.36 13.49 -31.55
CA GLY A 261 -3.64 14.44 -32.39
C GLY A 261 -2.37 14.99 -31.73
N ASP A 262 -1.82 14.26 -30.75
CA ASP A 262 -0.57 14.60 -30.07
C ASP A 262 0.65 14.28 -30.94
N MET A 263 0.54 13.20 -31.72
CA MET A 263 1.60 12.73 -32.61
C MET A 263 1.11 12.64 -34.05
N PRO A 264 1.89 13.17 -35.02
CA PRO A 264 3.17 13.89 -34.86
C PRO A 264 3.03 15.24 -34.12
N PRO A 265 4.12 15.86 -33.63
CA PRO A 265 4.03 17.16 -32.96
C PRO A 265 3.42 18.24 -33.88
N ARG A 266 2.74 19.25 -33.31
CA ARG A 266 2.03 20.31 -34.08
C ARG A 266 2.86 21.03 -35.16
N LYS A 267 4.19 21.06 -35.02
CA LYS A 267 5.13 21.67 -35.98
C LYS A 267 5.48 20.75 -37.16
N LYS A 268 5.01 19.51 -37.16
CA LYS A 268 5.26 18.48 -38.18
C LYS A 268 3.97 18.20 -38.97
N PRO A 269 4.09 17.68 -40.21
CA PRO A 269 2.94 17.26 -40.99
C PRO A 269 2.04 16.29 -40.21
N GLN A 270 0.74 16.52 -40.25
CA GLN A 270 -0.25 15.68 -39.58
C GLN A 270 -0.86 14.69 -40.59
N PRO A 271 -1.14 13.44 -40.19
CA PRO A 271 -1.92 12.51 -41.01
C PRO A 271 -3.33 13.05 -41.24
N ALA A 272 -3.90 12.77 -42.41
CA ALA A 272 -5.30 13.05 -42.68
C ALA A 272 -6.20 12.16 -41.80
N GLU A 273 -7.43 12.60 -41.52
CA GLU A 273 -8.37 11.86 -40.64
C GLU A 273 -8.59 10.41 -41.11
N GLN A 274 -8.67 10.18 -42.43
CA GLN A 274 -8.79 8.83 -42.99
C GLN A 274 -7.57 7.93 -42.68
N GLU A 275 -6.36 8.50 -42.67
CA GLU A 275 -5.13 7.78 -42.37
C GLU A 275 -5.04 7.46 -40.88
N LYS A 276 -5.42 8.41 -40.01
CA LYS A 276 -5.54 8.19 -38.57
C LYS A 276 -6.49 7.02 -38.27
N LEU A 277 -7.66 7.00 -38.91
CA LEU A 277 -8.64 5.92 -38.76
C LEU A 277 -8.08 4.57 -39.23
N ARG A 278 -7.35 4.53 -40.35
CA ARG A 278 -6.75 3.29 -40.88
C ARG A 278 -5.68 2.70 -39.97
N ILE A 279 -4.77 3.52 -39.45
CA ILE A 279 -3.73 3.06 -38.50
C ILE A 279 -4.39 2.50 -37.24
N ARG A 280 -5.36 3.22 -36.69
CA ARG A 280 -6.08 2.79 -35.48
C ARG A 280 -6.91 1.52 -35.73
N ALA A 281 -7.55 1.38 -36.88
CA ALA A 281 -8.27 0.17 -37.27
C ALA A 281 -7.31 -1.03 -37.41
N TRP A 282 -6.11 -0.82 -37.95
CA TRP A 282 -5.07 -1.85 -38.01
C TRP A 282 -4.61 -2.29 -36.61
N VAL A 283 -4.29 -1.36 -35.72
CA VAL A 283 -3.94 -1.68 -34.32
C VAL A 283 -5.07 -2.47 -33.66
N ARG A 284 -6.33 -2.03 -33.81
CA ARG A 284 -7.49 -2.74 -33.26
C ARG A 284 -7.59 -4.18 -33.78
N GLN A 285 -7.29 -4.41 -35.05
CA GLN A 285 -7.33 -5.75 -35.63
C GLN A 285 -6.17 -6.64 -35.14
N GLU A 286 -4.94 -6.15 -35.21
CA GLU A 286 -3.74 -6.97 -34.94
C GLU A 286 -3.41 -7.12 -33.45
N VAL A 287 -3.87 -6.18 -32.63
CA VAL A 287 -3.55 -6.11 -31.19
C VAL A 287 -4.79 -6.40 -30.35
N ASP A 288 -5.87 -5.63 -30.52
CA ASP A 288 -7.06 -5.76 -29.65
C ASP A 288 -7.85 -7.05 -29.94
N HIS A 289 -7.99 -7.41 -31.22
CA HIS A 289 -8.66 -8.62 -31.70
C HIS A 289 -7.70 -9.79 -32.01
N PHE A 290 -6.48 -9.75 -31.47
CA PHE A 290 -5.53 -10.84 -31.61
C PHE A 290 -6.16 -12.18 -31.10
N PRO A 291 -6.05 -13.30 -31.85
CA PRO A 291 -6.73 -14.56 -31.54
C PRO A 291 -6.02 -15.35 -30.43
N TYR A 292 -6.07 -14.84 -29.20
CA TYR A 292 -5.41 -15.42 -28.02
C TYR A 292 -5.83 -16.87 -27.75
N GLU A 293 -7.04 -17.27 -28.12
CA GLU A 293 -7.55 -18.64 -27.99
C GLU A 293 -6.73 -19.68 -28.78
N THR A 294 -5.92 -19.25 -29.75
CA THR A 294 -5.02 -20.11 -30.51
C THR A 294 -3.69 -20.37 -29.80
N LEU A 295 -3.32 -19.55 -28.82
CA LEU A 295 -2.05 -19.68 -28.10
C LEU A 295 -2.13 -20.78 -27.03
N ARG A 296 -1.07 -21.60 -26.99
CA ARG A 296 -0.91 -22.72 -26.04
C ARG A 296 0.50 -22.79 -25.47
N HIS A 297 1.10 -21.64 -25.15
CA HIS A 297 2.45 -21.56 -24.63
C HIS A 297 2.47 -21.56 -23.08
N PRO A 298 3.24 -22.44 -22.42
CA PRO A 298 3.31 -22.47 -20.95
C PRO A 298 4.25 -21.40 -20.36
N GLY A 299 5.15 -20.86 -21.19
CA GLY A 299 6.18 -19.93 -20.79
C GLY A 299 7.41 -20.61 -20.20
N TYR A 300 8.44 -19.79 -19.97
CA TYR A 300 9.70 -20.22 -19.37
C TYR A 300 9.77 -19.73 -17.93
N LEU A 301 10.15 -20.63 -17.02
CA LEU A 301 10.45 -20.29 -15.64
C LEU A 301 11.93 -20.56 -15.38
N GLN A 302 12.67 -19.49 -15.06
CA GLN A 302 14.09 -19.58 -14.73
C GLN A 302 14.27 -20.06 -13.28
N ALA A 303 15.35 -20.80 -13.04
CA ALA A 303 15.80 -21.11 -11.69
C ALA A 303 16.00 -19.83 -10.87
N ARG A 304 15.58 -19.84 -9.60
CA ARG A 304 15.72 -18.69 -8.70
C ARG A 304 16.03 -19.11 -7.27
N ARG A 305 16.66 -18.24 -6.49
CA ARG A 305 16.71 -18.41 -5.03
C ARG A 305 15.34 -18.16 -4.39
N LEU A 306 15.20 -18.56 -3.13
CA LEU A 306 14.11 -18.10 -2.27
C LEU A 306 14.24 -16.58 -2.03
N THR A 307 13.09 -15.90 -1.96
CA THR A 307 13.06 -14.53 -1.41
C THR A 307 13.39 -14.56 0.09
N ARG A 308 13.68 -13.41 0.68
CA ARG A 308 13.89 -13.26 2.13
C ARG A 308 12.70 -13.78 2.92
N GLU A 309 11.49 -13.39 2.52
CA GLU A 309 10.25 -13.86 3.14
C GLU A 309 10.03 -15.36 2.94
N GLU A 310 10.28 -15.88 1.73
CA GLU A 310 10.17 -17.31 1.44
C GLU A 310 11.18 -18.14 2.26
N TYR A 311 12.40 -17.65 2.42
CA TYR A 311 13.43 -18.29 3.23
C TYR A 311 13.02 -18.32 4.70
N ASN A 312 12.65 -17.18 5.28
CA ASN A 312 12.22 -17.08 6.68
C ASN A 312 11.03 -18.01 6.98
N ARG A 313 10.02 -18.01 6.12
CA ARG A 313 8.83 -18.88 6.29
C ARG A 313 9.15 -20.36 6.11
N THR A 314 10.02 -20.70 5.16
CA THR A 314 10.46 -22.09 4.96
C THR A 314 11.27 -22.57 6.16
N ILE A 315 12.17 -21.75 6.71
CA ILE A 315 12.90 -22.09 7.94
C ILE A 315 11.92 -22.30 9.09
N ARG A 316 10.98 -21.36 9.30
CA ARG A 316 9.95 -21.49 10.35
C ARG A 316 9.19 -22.80 10.25
N ASP A 317 8.74 -23.16 9.06
CA ASP A 317 7.96 -24.37 8.84
C ASP A 317 8.82 -25.65 8.95
N LEU A 318 10.12 -25.58 8.64
CA LEU A 318 11.05 -26.71 8.77
C LEU A 318 11.46 -26.99 10.22
N VAL A 319 11.70 -25.94 11.01
CA VAL A 319 12.30 -26.08 12.35
C VAL A 319 11.34 -25.76 13.51
N GLY A 320 10.16 -25.20 13.21
CA GLY A 320 9.12 -24.90 14.20
C GLY A 320 9.33 -23.60 15.00
N LEU A 321 10.31 -22.78 14.63
CA LEU A 321 10.62 -21.50 15.29
C LEU A 321 10.53 -20.35 14.28
N ASP A 322 9.89 -19.23 14.65
CA ASP A 322 9.76 -18.04 13.80
C ASP A 322 11.06 -17.20 13.76
N LEU A 323 12.12 -17.83 13.24
CA LEU A 323 13.41 -17.21 13.05
C LEU A 323 13.38 -16.40 11.74
N ARG A 324 13.91 -15.17 11.77
CA ARG A 324 13.97 -14.27 10.60
C ARG A 324 15.40 -13.97 10.11
N PRO A 325 16.26 -14.98 9.89
CA PRO A 325 17.66 -14.77 9.54
C PRO A 325 17.87 -14.03 8.20
N ALA A 326 16.93 -14.15 7.26
CA ALA A 326 17.03 -13.49 5.96
C ALA A 326 16.72 -11.99 6.01
N ASP A 327 16.35 -11.43 7.18
CA ASP A 327 16.18 -9.98 7.31
C ASP A 327 17.50 -9.21 7.10
N GLU A 328 18.62 -9.90 7.33
CA GLU A 328 20.00 -9.42 7.14
C GLU A 328 20.56 -9.67 5.73
N PHE A 329 19.75 -10.20 4.81
CA PHE A 329 20.18 -10.46 3.42
C PHE A 329 20.00 -9.21 2.57
N PRO A 330 20.73 -9.10 1.44
CA PRO A 330 20.43 -8.10 0.43
C PRO A 330 18.94 -8.06 0.09
N VAL A 331 18.39 -6.86 -0.06
CA VAL A 331 16.96 -6.64 -0.33
C VAL A 331 16.57 -7.25 -1.67
N ASP A 332 15.41 -7.88 -1.72
CA ASP A 332 14.83 -8.41 -2.96
C ASP A 332 14.20 -7.29 -3.78
N PHE A 333 14.40 -7.33 -5.10
CA PHE A 333 13.76 -6.40 -6.02
C PHE A 333 12.52 -7.04 -6.64
N SER A 334 11.48 -6.24 -6.89
CA SER A 334 10.23 -6.72 -7.49
C SER A 334 10.35 -7.19 -8.94
N GLY A 335 11.49 -6.92 -9.58
CA GLY A 335 11.76 -7.28 -10.97
C GLY A 335 10.69 -6.79 -11.94
N THR A 336 10.51 -7.52 -13.03
CA THR A 336 9.57 -7.16 -14.09
C THR A 336 8.15 -7.69 -13.86
N SER A 337 7.97 -8.67 -12.96
CA SER A 337 6.65 -9.15 -12.55
C SER A 337 5.92 -8.16 -11.63
N GLY A 338 6.67 -7.30 -10.94
CA GLY A 338 6.15 -6.42 -9.90
C GLY A 338 6.06 -7.08 -8.52
N PHE A 339 6.66 -8.26 -8.34
CA PHE A 339 6.70 -9.02 -7.09
C PHE A 339 8.13 -9.44 -6.73
N SER A 340 8.49 -9.45 -5.44
CA SER A 340 9.85 -9.82 -5.00
C SER A 340 10.26 -11.23 -5.41
N ASN A 341 9.27 -12.10 -5.68
CA ASN A 341 9.49 -13.47 -6.14
C ASN A 341 9.82 -13.61 -7.64
N SER A 342 10.12 -12.49 -8.32
CA SER A 342 10.46 -12.43 -9.74
C SER A 342 11.79 -13.13 -10.07
N THR A 343 11.77 -14.16 -10.91
CA THR A 343 12.96 -14.96 -11.25
C THR A 343 14.12 -14.14 -11.80
N ASN A 344 13.84 -13.08 -12.56
CA ASN A 344 14.86 -12.26 -13.22
C ASN A 344 15.72 -11.41 -12.26
N THR A 345 15.38 -11.36 -10.98
CA THR A 345 16.15 -10.62 -9.96
C THR A 345 16.75 -11.52 -8.88
N LEU A 346 16.33 -12.78 -8.82
CA LEU A 346 16.66 -13.72 -7.75
C LEU A 346 17.79 -14.66 -8.15
N PHE A 347 18.88 -14.08 -8.64
CA PHE A 347 20.14 -14.80 -8.85
C PHE A 347 20.96 -14.85 -7.55
N LEU A 348 21.90 -15.81 -7.49
CA LEU A 348 22.79 -15.97 -6.35
C LEU A 348 24.01 -15.05 -6.50
N ALA A 349 24.05 -13.95 -5.75
CA ALA A 349 25.23 -13.09 -5.67
C ALA A 349 26.17 -13.50 -4.53
N THR A 350 27.47 -13.23 -4.65
CA THR A 350 28.50 -13.57 -3.66
C THR A 350 28.16 -13.09 -2.25
N ALA A 351 27.54 -11.91 -2.12
CA ALA A 351 27.10 -11.33 -0.84
C ALA A 351 26.09 -12.21 -0.07
N HIS A 352 25.40 -13.15 -0.74
CA HIS A 352 24.48 -14.07 -0.07
C HIS A 352 25.18 -15.29 0.53
N LEU A 353 26.34 -15.72 0.00
CA LEU A 353 26.97 -16.98 0.41
C LEU A 353 27.33 -16.97 1.90
N ASP A 354 27.99 -15.90 2.35
CA ASP A 354 28.35 -15.70 3.76
C ASP A 354 27.12 -15.63 4.67
N ARG A 355 26.06 -14.99 4.17
CA ARG A 355 24.79 -14.85 4.88
C ARG A 355 24.06 -16.18 5.03
N TYR A 356 24.10 -17.05 4.01
CA TYR A 356 23.51 -18.39 4.10
C TYR A 356 24.27 -19.29 5.08
N LEU A 357 25.61 -19.25 5.09
CA LEU A 357 26.42 -20.00 6.05
C LEU A 357 26.10 -19.58 7.48
N THR A 358 26.15 -18.27 7.75
CA THR A 358 25.84 -17.70 9.08
C THR A 358 24.39 -17.99 9.50
N SER A 359 23.45 -17.94 8.55
CA SER A 359 22.04 -18.23 8.83
C SER A 359 21.80 -19.70 9.18
N ALA A 360 22.42 -20.63 8.47
CA ALA A 360 22.30 -22.06 8.79
C ALA A 360 22.85 -22.36 10.19
N GLU A 361 23.96 -21.73 10.57
CA GLU A 361 24.50 -21.81 11.93
C GLU A 361 23.52 -21.26 12.97
N LEU A 362 23.08 -20.01 12.79
CA LEU A 362 22.14 -19.34 13.68
C LEU A 362 20.85 -20.15 13.87
N VAL A 363 20.28 -20.67 12.77
CA VAL A 363 19.03 -21.43 12.81
C VAL A 363 19.20 -22.70 13.63
N ILE A 364 20.19 -23.53 13.31
CA ILE A 364 20.34 -24.82 14.00
C ILE A 364 20.77 -24.62 15.46
N ASP A 365 21.62 -23.63 15.75
CA ASP A 365 22.02 -23.36 17.14
C ASP A 365 20.85 -22.81 17.97
N SER A 366 19.99 -21.97 17.39
CA SER A 366 18.75 -21.51 18.04
C SER A 366 17.79 -22.66 18.32
N VAL A 367 17.60 -23.56 17.35
CA VAL A 367 16.75 -24.75 17.52
C VAL A 367 17.31 -25.67 18.60
N ARG A 368 18.63 -25.88 18.66
CA ARG A 368 19.26 -26.70 19.71
C ARG A 368 19.09 -26.14 21.11
N ASN A 369 19.06 -24.82 21.23
CA ASN A 369 18.83 -24.15 22.52
C ASN A 369 17.36 -24.25 22.98
N ASP A 370 16.44 -24.56 22.07
CA ASP A 370 15.06 -24.89 22.40
C ASP A 370 14.84 -26.41 22.40
N SER A 371 14.78 -27.00 23.60
CA SER A 371 14.63 -28.46 23.75
C SER A 371 13.38 -29.02 23.05
N VAL A 372 12.29 -28.26 22.94
CA VAL A 372 11.05 -28.73 22.31
C VAL A 372 11.23 -28.73 20.79
N ALA A 373 11.79 -27.66 20.24
CA ALA A 373 12.06 -27.57 18.80
C ALA A 373 13.11 -28.61 18.36
N TRP A 374 14.17 -28.80 19.14
CA TRP A 374 15.20 -29.79 18.86
C TRP A 374 14.66 -31.23 18.84
N GLU A 375 13.90 -31.62 19.86
CA GLU A 375 13.30 -32.97 19.91
C GLU A 375 12.26 -33.16 18.79
N ALA A 376 11.50 -32.12 18.43
CA ALA A 376 10.60 -32.17 17.28
C ALA A 376 11.34 -32.34 15.95
N LEU A 377 12.45 -31.62 15.76
CA LEU A 377 13.29 -31.69 14.56
C LEU A 377 13.98 -33.05 14.42
N LYS A 378 14.51 -33.61 15.52
CA LYS A 378 15.04 -34.97 15.55
C LYS A 378 13.95 -36.01 15.27
N GLY A 379 12.77 -35.86 15.85
CA GLY A 379 11.76 -36.92 15.79
C GLY A 379 12.19 -38.17 16.59
N LYS A 380 11.43 -39.26 16.47
CA LYS A 380 11.57 -40.45 17.34
C LYS A 380 12.22 -41.66 16.68
N GLU A 381 12.51 -41.58 15.39
CA GLU A 381 12.83 -42.73 14.52
C GLU A 381 14.34 -42.92 14.30
N GLY A 382 15.17 -42.15 14.99
CA GLY A 382 16.63 -42.19 14.90
C GLY A 382 17.20 -41.33 13.77
N SER A 383 18.50 -41.05 13.82
CA SER A 383 19.16 -40.00 13.05
C SER A 383 19.05 -40.14 11.52
N GLU A 384 18.99 -41.37 11.01
CA GLU A 384 18.81 -41.61 9.57
C GLU A 384 17.43 -41.15 9.08
N GLU A 385 16.37 -41.51 9.80
CA GLU A 385 15.01 -41.11 9.46
C GLU A 385 14.78 -39.62 9.73
N SER A 386 15.38 -39.08 10.80
CA SER A 386 15.43 -37.64 11.06
C SER A 386 15.99 -36.87 9.87
N LEU A 387 17.14 -37.32 9.37
CA LEU A 387 17.84 -36.70 8.26
C LEU A 387 17.07 -36.87 6.95
N ARG A 388 16.52 -38.06 6.68
CA ARG A 388 15.69 -38.34 5.50
C ARG A 388 14.48 -37.39 5.47
N ARG A 389 13.75 -37.27 6.58
CA ARG A 389 12.61 -36.34 6.70
C ARG A 389 13.03 -34.88 6.49
N PHE A 390 14.14 -34.46 7.10
CA PHE A 390 14.63 -33.09 6.97
C PHE A 390 15.05 -32.76 5.54
N ILE A 391 15.81 -33.65 4.87
CA ILE A 391 16.21 -33.49 3.46
C ILE A 391 14.96 -33.45 2.57
N ARG A 392 13.98 -34.34 2.80
CA ARG A 392 12.74 -34.41 2.01
C ARG A 392 11.99 -33.09 2.01
N LEU A 393 11.79 -32.51 3.19
CA LEU A 393 11.07 -31.25 3.36
C LEU A 393 11.91 -30.07 2.85
N ALA A 394 13.21 -30.03 3.16
CA ALA A 394 14.09 -28.94 2.76
C ALA A 394 14.28 -28.87 1.25
N TYR A 395 14.47 -30.01 0.58
CA TYR A 395 14.66 -30.09 -0.87
C TYR A 395 13.32 -30.19 -1.63
N ARG A 396 12.22 -30.42 -0.90
CA ARG A 396 10.84 -30.37 -1.41
C ARG A 396 10.55 -31.42 -2.47
N ARG A 397 11.22 -32.57 -2.35
CA ARG A 397 11.12 -33.69 -3.29
C ARG A 397 11.50 -35.00 -2.60
N PRO A 398 11.19 -36.15 -3.24
CA PRO A 398 11.72 -37.43 -2.79
C PRO A 398 13.25 -37.39 -2.65
N VAL A 399 13.74 -37.96 -1.57
CA VAL A 399 15.17 -38.03 -1.25
C VAL A 399 15.77 -39.26 -1.88
N SER A 400 16.94 -39.13 -2.51
CA SER A 400 17.67 -40.28 -3.01
C SER A 400 18.44 -40.97 -1.88
N GLU A 401 18.65 -42.29 -2.01
CA GLU A 401 19.48 -43.03 -1.03
C GLU A 401 20.93 -42.51 -0.99
N GLU A 402 21.42 -41.92 -2.08
CA GLU A 402 22.74 -41.29 -2.13
C GLU A 402 22.82 -40.03 -1.26
N GLU A 403 21.75 -39.22 -1.25
CA GLU A 403 21.67 -38.01 -0.42
C GLU A 403 21.62 -38.36 1.07
N VAL A 404 20.87 -39.40 1.44
CA VAL A 404 20.83 -39.90 2.82
C VAL A 404 22.19 -40.48 3.21
N ALA A 405 22.79 -41.31 2.36
CA ALA A 405 24.10 -41.89 2.61
C ALA A 405 25.20 -40.82 2.77
N ALA A 406 25.17 -39.74 1.98
CA ALA A 406 26.10 -38.63 2.10
C ALA A 406 26.00 -37.93 3.46
N GLY A 407 24.80 -37.60 3.92
CA GLY A 407 24.63 -36.98 5.24
C GLY A 407 24.89 -37.94 6.40
N MET A 408 24.60 -39.24 6.25
CA MET A 408 24.97 -40.27 7.23
C MET A 408 26.50 -40.46 7.31
N GLY A 409 27.21 -40.28 6.19
CA GLY A 409 28.68 -40.24 6.15
C GLY A 409 29.25 -39.10 6.99
N GLN A 410 28.65 -37.91 6.91
CA GLN A 410 29.03 -36.76 7.76
C GLN A 410 28.80 -37.04 9.24
N LEU A 411 27.68 -37.70 9.58
CA LEU A 411 27.40 -38.15 10.95
C LEU A 411 28.50 -39.11 11.46
N ALA A 412 28.86 -40.10 10.64
CA ALA A 412 29.87 -41.08 10.99
C ALA A 412 31.25 -40.42 11.21
N GLU A 413 31.62 -39.46 10.36
CA GLU A 413 32.87 -38.71 10.51
C GLU A 413 32.88 -37.86 11.79
N ALA A 414 31.79 -37.16 12.09
CA ALA A 414 31.63 -36.38 13.32
C ALA A 414 31.76 -37.26 14.58
N ARG A 415 31.21 -38.48 14.57
CA ARG A 415 31.37 -39.46 15.66
C ARG A 415 32.82 -39.90 15.82
N VAL A 416 33.55 -40.14 14.73
CA VAL A 416 34.99 -40.47 14.78
C VAL A 416 35.80 -39.33 15.39
N GLN A 417 35.39 -38.07 15.17
CA GLN A 417 35.99 -36.89 15.80
C GLN A 417 35.58 -36.68 17.26
N GLY A 418 34.81 -37.59 17.86
CA GLY A 418 34.38 -37.54 19.26
C GLY A 418 33.23 -36.58 19.55
N ARG A 419 32.51 -36.10 18.52
CA ARG A 419 31.32 -35.26 18.70
C ARG A 419 30.14 -36.08 19.21
N THR A 420 29.24 -35.44 19.96
CA THR A 420 27.99 -36.09 20.40
C THR A 420 27.07 -36.37 19.21
N GLU A 421 26.11 -37.27 19.39
CA GLU A 421 25.10 -37.57 18.35
C GLU A 421 24.34 -36.30 17.92
N ASP A 422 23.97 -35.47 18.89
CA ASP A 422 23.26 -34.22 18.64
C ASP A 422 24.15 -33.19 17.89
N ASP A 423 25.45 -33.11 18.20
CA ASP A 423 26.38 -32.26 17.47
C ASP A 423 26.58 -32.72 16.02
N ALA A 424 26.64 -34.03 15.81
CA ALA A 424 26.78 -34.63 14.49
C ALA A 424 25.54 -34.36 13.62
N LEU A 425 24.34 -34.56 14.19
CA LEU A 425 23.08 -34.30 13.51
C LEU A 425 22.85 -32.81 13.22
N ALA A 426 23.22 -31.94 14.14
CA ALA A 426 23.21 -30.50 13.92
C ALA A 426 24.08 -30.09 12.73
N ALA A 427 25.30 -30.64 12.62
CA ALA A 427 26.17 -30.38 11.49
C ALA A 427 25.55 -30.85 10.16
N ALA A 428 24.91 -32.02 10.13
CA ALA A 428 24.22 -32.52 8.95
C ALA A 428 23.05 -31.60 8.54
N PHE A 429 22.22 -31.13 9.49
CA PHE A 429 21.16 -30.18 9.18
C PHE A 429 21.69 -28.84 8.65
N LYS A 430 22.79 -28.32 9.20
CA LYS A 430 23.47 -27.12 8.66
C LYS A 430 23.89 -27.33 7.21
N THR A 431 24.46 -28.49 6.86
CA THR A 431 24.81 -28.84 5.46
C THR A 431 23.60 -28.80 4.53
N VAL A 432 22.46 -29.34 4.96
CA VAL A 432 21.22 -29.34 4.18
C VAL A 432 20.73 -27.91 3.92
N LEU A 433 20.81 -27.02 4.93
CA LEU A 433 20.37 -25.62 4.82
C LEU A 433 21.28 -24.72 3.97
N ILE A 434 22.48 -25.17 3.59
CA ILE A 434 23.38 -24.44 2.69
C ILE A 434 23.47 -25.09 1.29
N SER A 435 22.74 -26.19 1.08
CA SER A 435 22.69 -26.89 -0.19
C SER A 435 21.95 -26.06 -1.26
N PRO A 436 22.44 -26.03 -2.52
CA PRO A 436 21.70 -25.44 -3.63
C PRO A 436 20.26 -25.98 -3.77
N HIS A 437 20.01 -27.24 -3.40
CA HIS A 437 18.67 -27.84 -3.44
C HIS A 437 17.69 -27.22 -2.42
N PHE A 438 18.21 -26.67 -1.31
CA PHE A 438 17.41 -25.91 -0.37
C PHE A 438 17.29 -24.45 -0.79
N LEU A 439 18.42 -23.82 -1.14
CA LEU A 439 18.52 -22.38 -1.43
C LEU A 439 17.82 -21.96 -2.73
N LEU A 440 17.78 -22.85 -3.72
CA LEU A 440 17.23 -22.58 -5.05
C LEU A 440 15.95 -23.37 -5.31
N ARG A 441 15.00 -22.73 -5.97
CA ARG A 441 13.87 -23.38 -6.65
C ARG A 441 14.28 -23.65 -8.09
N VAL A 442 14.62 -24.90 -8.35
CA VAL A 442 14.99 -25.41 -9.67
C VAL A 442 14.04 -26.56 -9.98
N GLU A 443 13.28 -26.43 -11.06
CA GLU A 443 12.49 -27.53 -11.59
C GLU A 443 13.40 -28.45 -12.39
N GLU A 444 13.07 -29.74 -12.48
CA GLU A 444 13.90 -30.70 -13.21
C GLU A 444 14.19 -30.23 -14.66
N SER A 445 15.33 -30.53 -15.26
CA SER A 445 15.58 -30.06 -16.62
C SER A 445 14.79 -30.84 -17.67
N GLY A 446 14.36 -30.15 -18.73
CA GLY A 446 13.68 -30.71 -19.89
C GLY A 446 14.46 -30.58 -21.19
N GLU A 447 13.86 -30.94 -22.31
CA GLU A 447 14.40 -30.64 -23.64
C GLU A 447 14.08 -29.19 -24.07
N PRO A 448 15.08 -28.40 -24.56
CA PRO A 448 14.85 -27.06 -25.11
C PRO A 448 13.76 -27.03 -26.19
N GLY A 449 12.85 -26.06 -26.09
CA GLY A 449 11.79 -25.84 -27.07
C GLY A 449 10.60 -26.81 -26.99
N LYS A 450 10.61 -27.81 -26.10
CA LYS A 450 9.46 -28.72 -25.91
C LYS A 450 8.60 -28.31 -24.71
N ASP A 451 7.28 -28.44 -24.88
CA ASP A 451 6.32 -28.31 -23.78
C ASP A 451 6.33 -29.60 -22.97
N GLU A 452 6.59 -29.48 -21.67
CA GLU A 452 6.64 -30.60 -20.74
C GLU A 452 5.72 -30.37 -19.54
N SER A 453 5.23 -31.46 -18.96
CA SER A 453 4.53 -31.38 -17.68
C SER A 453 5.53 -31.09 -16.56
N VAL A 454 5.16 -30.21 -15.65
CA VAL A 454 5.91 -29.99 -14.41
C VAL A 454 5.86 -31.28 -13.59
N SER A 455 6.98 -31.70 -13.00
CA SER A 455 7.02 -32.87 -12.13
C SER A 455 6.06 -32.69 -10.94
N LEU A 456 5.48 -33.77 -10.39
CA LEU A 456 4.53 -33.62 -9.28
C LEU A 456 5.15 -32.99 -8.02
N PRO A 457 6.41 -33.28 -7.63
CA PRO A 457 7.08 -32.56 -6.54
C PRO A 457 7.30 -31.06 -6.83
N ASP A 458 7.66 -30.71 -8.07
CA ASP A 458 7.78 -29.31 -8.48
C ASP A 458 6.42 -28.62 -8.46
N LEU A 459 5.35 -29.32 -8.82
CA LEU A 459 3.98 -28.82 -8.76
C LEU A 459 3.52 -28.60 -7.31
N ALA A 460 3.82 -29.52 -6.40
CA ALA A 460 3.62 -29.35 -4.96
C ALA A 460 4.36 -28.10 -4.45
N SER A 461 5.60 -27.90 -4.88
CA SER A 461 6.38 -26.71 -4.56
C SER A 461 5.77 -25.43 -5.18
N ARG A 462 5.30 -25.46 -6.43
CA ARG A 462 4.60 -24.31 -7.03
C ARG A 462 3.37 -23.93 -6.20
N MET A 463 2.56 -24.91 -5.80
CA MET A 463 1.37 -24.70 -4.98
C MET A 463 1.71 -24.14 -3.60
N SER A 464 2.68 -24.72 -2.89
CA SER A 464 3.03 -24.27 -1.54
C SER A 464 3.59 -22.85 -1.53
N TYR A 465 4.50 -22.51 -2.44
CA TYR A 465 5.08 -21.17 -2.50
C TYR A 465 4.08 -20.13 -3.01
N PHE A 466 3.16 -20.51 -3.90
CA PHE A 466 2.08 -19.61 -4.30
C PHE A 466 1.14 -19.28 -3.13
N LEU A 467 0.74 -20.27 -2.33
CA LEU A 467 -0.29 -20.08 -1.30
C LEU A 467 0.27 -19.70 0.08
N TRP A 468 1.47 -20.16 0.43
CA TRP A 468 2.07 -19.97 1.76
C TRP A 468 3.40 -19.21 1.75
N ALA A 469 3.96 -18.93 0.56
CA ALA A 469 5.34 -18.44 0.43
C ALA A 469 6.32 -19.29 1.27
N SER A 470 6.12 -20.61 1.28
CA SER A 470 6.88 -21.58 2.09
C SER A 470 6.89 -22.94 1.41
N GLY A 471 7.72 -23.85 1.91
CA GLY A 471 7.83 -25.23 1.42
C GLY A 471 6.53 -26.03 1.56
N PRO A 472 6.31 -27.06 0.71
CA PRO A 472 5.19 -27.97 0.82
C PRO A 472 5.31 -28.78 2.11
N ASP A 473 4.17 -29.06 2.75
CA ASP A 473 4.12 -29.94 3.91
C ASP A 473 4.11 -31.42 3.51
N ASP A 474 4.22 -32.30 4.50
CA ASP A 474 4.26 -33.76 4.28
C ASP A 474 3.07 -34.25 3.47
N LEU A 475 1.86 -33.75 3.75
CA LEU A 475 0.64 -34.13 3.05
C LEU A 475 0.69 -33.77 1.56
N LEU A 476 1.18 -32.58 1.22
CA LEU A 476 1.27 -32.15 -0.18
C LEU A 476 2.37 -32.91 -0.94
N LEU A 477 3.52 -33.14 -0.31
CA LEU A 477 4.59 -33.95 -0.90
C LEU A 477 4.17 -35.40 -1.08
N SER A 478 3.48 -36.00 -0.11
CA SER A 478 2.97 -37.37 -0.23
C SER A 478 1.90 -37.52 -1.32
N ALA A 479 1.05 -36.50 -1.52
CA ALA A 479 0.11 -36.47 -2.64
C ALA A 479 0.82 -36.36 -4.01
N ALA A 480 1.97 -35.68 -4.06
CA ALA A 480 2.81 -35.66 -5.26
C ALA A 480 3.50 -37.01 -5.51
N GLU A 481 4.08 -37.61 -4.47
CA GLU A 481 4.78 -38.90 -4.50
C GLU A 481 3.88 -40.07 -4.92
N SER A 482 2.64 -40.07 -4.44
CA SER A 482 1.64 -41.09 -4.77
C SER A 482 1.00 -40.91 -6.15
N GLY A 483 1.29 -39.81 -6.85
CA GLY A 483 0.71 -39.50 -8.16
C GLY A 483 -0.66 -38.80 -8.11
N GLU A 484 -1.27 -38.68 -6.93
CA GLU A 484 -2.63 -38.13 -6.77
C GLU A 484 -2.75 -36.68 -7.25
N LEU A 485 -1.70 -35.87 -7.05
CA LEU A 485 -1.63 -34.46 -7.45
C LEU A 485 -1.74 -34.23 -8.97
N GLY A 486 -1.56 -35.29 -9.77
CA GLY A 486 -1.83 -35.26 -11.22
C GLY A 486 -3.30 -35.04 -11.55
N SER A 487 -4.22 -35.39 -10.66
CA SER A 487 -5.66 -35.19 -10.84
C SER A 487 -6.11 -33.76 -10.51
N GLN A 488 -7.06 -33.23 -11.27
CA GLN A 488 -7.63 -31.90 -10.98
C GLN A 488 -8.35 -31.87 -9.63
N THR A 489 -9.09 -32.93 -9.30
CA THR A 489 -9.82 -33.05 -8.04
C THR A 489 -8.90 -32.99 -6.83
N GLU A 490 -7.76 -33.68 -6.85
CA GLU A 490 -6.81 -33.61 -5.73
C GLU A 490 -6.17 -32.22 -5.63
N ARG A 491 -5.81 -31.58 -6.76
CA ARG A 491 -5.30 -30.20 -6.72
C ARG A 491 -6.29 -29.22 -6.11
N GLU A 492 -7.58 -29.32 -6.47
CA GLU A 492 -8.62 -28.47 -5.90
C GLU A 492 -8.80 -28.70 -4.39
N LYS A 493 -8.75 -29.97 -3.95
CA LYS A 493 -8.76 -30.35 -2.53
C LYS A 493 -7.56 -29.79 -1.78
N GLN A 494 -6.36 -29.89 -2.35
CA GLN A 494 -5.15 -29.33 -1.76
C GLN A 494 -5.21 -27.81 -1.70
N VAL A 495 -5.65 -27.11 -2.75
CA VAL A 495 -5.86 -25.64 -2.70
C VAL A 495 -6.80 -25.23 -1.57
N ALA A 496 -7.93 -25.92 -1.40
CA ALA A 496 -8.86 -25.63 -0.31
C ALA A 496 -8.24 -25.85 1.08
N ARG A 497 -7.47 -26.93 1.25
CA ARG A 497 -6.73 -27.21 2.49
C ARG A 497 -5.68 -26.14 2.78
N LEU A 498 -4.85 -25.80 1.79
CA LEU A 498 -3.80 -24.79 1.92
C LEU A 498 -4.39 -23.41 2.28
N LEU A 499 -5.53 -23.03 1.69
CA LEU A 499 -6.24 -21.78 2.02
C LEU A 499 -6.87 -21.76 3.41
N SER A 500 -7.18 -22.93 3.99
CA SER A 500 -7.73 -23.04 5.34
C SER A 500 -6.65 -23.01 6.42
N ASP A 501 -5.39 -23.20 6.05
CA ASP A 501 -4.24 -23.16 6.94
C ASP A 501 -3.84 -21.70 7.26
N PRO A 502 -3.48 -21.37 8.51
CA PRO A 502 -3.04 -20.02 8.89
C PRO A 502 -1.90 -19.46 8.04
N ARG A 503 -1.03 -20.31 7.49
CA ARG A 503 0.09 -19.88 6.61
C ARG A 503 -0.38 -19.18 5.34
N SER A 504 -1.64 -19.38 4.94
CA SER A 504 -2.24 -18.68 3.79
C SER A 504 -2.34 -17.17 3.96
N ILE A 505 -2.16 -16.64 5.18
CA ILE A 505 -2.04 -15.19 5.42
C ILE A 505 -0.91 -14.55 4.60
N ALA A 506 0.06 -15.33 4.12
CA ALA A 506 1.08 -14.91 3.17
C ALA A 506 0.50 -14.26 1.90
N LEU A 507 -0.68 -14.68 1.44
CA LEU A 507 -1.38 -14.05 0.31
C LEU A 507 -1.80 -12.61 0.62
N GLY A 508 -2.10 -12.31 1.88
CA GLY A 508 -2.36 -10.96 2.36
C GLY A 508 -1.08 -10.16 2.59
N GLU A 509 -0.13 -10.74 3.32
CA GLU A 509 1.08 -10.04 3.78
C GLU A 509 2.05 -9.74 2.62
N ILE A 510 2.21 -10.68 1.68
CA ILE A 510 3.17 -10.58 0.58
C ILE A 510 2.45 -10.21 -0.71
N PHE A 511 1.57 -11.08 -1.22
CA PHE A 511 0.94 -10.85 -2.52
C PHE A 511 0.13 -9.54 -2.54
N ALA A 512 -0.80 -9.35 -1.60
CA ALA A 512 -1.59 -8.12 -1.57
C ALA A 512 -0.73 -6.90 -1.18
N GLY A 513 0.22 -7.08 -0.27
CA GLY A 513 1.17 -6.04 0.13
C GLY A 513 2.00 -5.49 -1.03
N GLU A 514 2.50 -6.36 -1.90
CA GLU A 514 3.28 -6.01 -3.09
C GLU A 514 2.38 -5.52 -4.23
N TRP A 515 1.25 -6.19 -4.49
CA TRP A 515 0.31 -5.76 -5.53
C TRP A 515 -0.19 -4.34 -5.27
N LEU A 516 -0.63 -4.05 -4.04
CA LEU A 516 -1.23 -2.76 -3.70
C LEU A 516 -0.18 -1.70 -3.30
N GLY A 517 1.08 -2.11 -3.11
CA GLY A 517 2.18 -1.23 -2.68
C GLY A 517 2.23 -0.92 -1.18
N THR A 518 1.33 -1.51 -0.39
CA THR A 518 1.17 -1.22 1.05
C THR A 518 2.33 -1.72 1.91
N HIS A 519 3.13 -2.66 1.43
CA HIS A 519 4.34 -3.13 2.13
C HIS A 519 5.38 -2.01 2.37
N ASN A 520 5.30 -0.90 1.63
CA ASN A 520 6.19 0.26 1.80
C ASN A 520 5.80 1.18 2.97
N VAL A 521 4.56 1.11 3.47
CA VAL A 521 4.07 1.94 4.59
C VAL A 521 4.80 1.54 5.86
N GLY A 522 5.44 2.47 6.58
CA GLY A 522 6.37 2.23 7.68
C GLY A 522 7.84 2.24 7.22
N PRO A 523 8.33 1.19 6.55
CA PRO A 523 9.74 1.10 6.15
C PRO A 523 10.22 2.17 5.16
N ARG A 524 9.37 2.61 4.23
CA ARG A 524 9.72 3.61 3.21
C ARG A 524 8.77 4.82 3.19
N ILE A 525 7.52 4.63 3.59
CA ILE A 525 6.48 5.66 3.61
C ILE A 525 6.08 5.88 5.06
N ARG A 526 6.58 6.96 5.66
CA ARG A 526 6.28 7.39 7.04
C ARG A 526 6.46 8.90 7.13
N LYS A 527 5.79 9.53 8.10
CA LYS A 527 6.14 10.87 8.54
C LYS A 527 7.24 10.80 9.62
N ASP A 528 7.88 11.94 9.89
CA ASP A 528 8.78 12.05 11.03
C ASP A 528 7.97 11.86 12.33
N PRO A 529 8.29 10.86 13.18
CA PRO A 529 7.59 10.64 14.44
C PRO A 529 7.75 11.78 15.46
N ILE A 530 8.80 12.60 15.34
CA ILE A 530 9.01 13.76 16.21
C ILE A 530 7.88 14.76 15.98
N ASP A 531 7.65 15.12 14.71
CA ASP A 531 6.59 16.06 14.33
C ASP A 531 5.21 15.39 14.29
N ASN A 532 5.15 14.06 14.26
CA ASN A 532 3.92 13.27 14.14
C ASN A 532 3.92 12.09 15.12
N PRO A 533 3.68 12.32 16.42
CA PRO A 533 3.76 11.29 17.46
C PRO A 533 2.86 10.06 17.22
N TRP A 534 1.77 10.24 16.47
CA TRP A 534 0.86 9.15 16.07
C TRP A 534 1.49 8.18 15.05
N CYS A 535 2.57 8.55 14.36
CA CYS A 535 3.22 7.76 13.31
C CYS A 535 4.17 6.69 13.89
N THR A 536 3.63 5.82 14.75
CA THR A 536 4.35 4.75 15.43
C THR A 536 4.58 3.53 14.53
N GLU A 537 5.59 2.72 14.83
CA GLU A 537 5.82 1.45 14.12
C GLU A 537 4.63 0.48 14.27
N SER A 538 3.99 0.46 15.45
CA SER A 538 2.80 -0.36 15.73
C SER A 538 1.63 0.04 14.87
N LEU A 539 1.34 1.35 14.73
CA LEU A 539 0.24 1.82 13.88
C LEU A 539 0.54 1.56 12.41
N MET A 540 1.77 1.81 11.94
CA MET A 540 2.15 1.52 10.55
C MET A 540 1.98 0.02 10.24
N LYS A 541 2.37 -0.85 11.18
CA LYS A 541 2.14 -2.30 11.07
C LYS A 541 0.64 -2.61 11.04
N ALA A 542 -0.15 -2.01 11.91
CA ALA A 542 -1.61 -2.19 11.94
C ALA A 542 -2.27 -1.79 10.62
N MET A 543 -1.86 -0.68 9.99
CA MET A 543 -2.34 -0.26 8.67
C MET A 543 -2.01 -1.28 7.57
N ARG A 544 -0.83 -1.92 7.62
CA ARG A 544 -0.46 -3.00 6.68
C ARG A 544 -1.28 -4.27 6.94
N GLU A 545 -1.43 -4.64 8.22
CA GLU A 545 -2.19 -5.82 8.65
C GLU A 545 -3.68 -5.73 8.31
N GLU A 546 -4.30 -4.54 8.37
CA GLU A 546 -5.67 -4.31 7.90
C GLU A 546 -5.83 -4.79 6.46
N THR A 547 -5.01 -4.27 5.55
CA THR A 547 -5.06 -4.60 4.13
C THR A 547 -4.75 -6.08 3.88
N ALA A 548 -3.73 -6.62 4.55
CA ALA A 548 -3.35 -8.02 4.40
C ALA A 548 -4.49 -8.96 4.80
N ARG A 549 -5.08 -8.78 5.99
CA ARG A 549 -6.18 -9.62 6.48
C ARG A 549 -7.46 -9.43 5.68
N PHE A 550 -7.72 -8.20 5.23
CA PHE A 550 -8.87 -7.91 4.38
C PHE A 550 -8.80 -8.70 3.07
N VAL A 551 -7.71 -8.56 2.30
CA VAL A 551 -7.58 -9.26 1.00
C VAL A 551 -7.51 -10.78 1.20
N HIS A 552 -6.81 -11.25 2.23
CA HIS A 552 -6.80 -12.66 2.60
C HIS A 552 -8.21 -13.19 2.88
N SER A 553 -9.05 -12.44 3.61
CA SER A 553 -10.44 -12.83 3.86
C SER A 553 -11.25 -12.98 2.58
N LEU A 554 -11.06 -12.10 1.59
CA LEU A 554 -11.76 -12.19 0.31
C LEU A 554 -11.38 -13.46 -0.46
N ILE A 555 -10.09 -13.83 -0.41
CA ILE A 555 -9.57 -15.04 -1.04
C ILE A 555 -10.11 -16.29 -0.32
N ALA A 556 -9.97 -16.35 1.00
CA ALA A 556 -10.35 -17.49 1.82
C ALA A 556 -11.88 -17.74 1.80
N GLU A 557 -12.68 -16.67 1.88
CA GLU A 557 -14.15 -16.74 1.82
C GLU A 557 -14.67 -16.88 0.39
N ASN A 558 -13.79 -16.93 -0.62
CA ASN A 558 -14.15 -16.99 -2.04
C ASN A 558 -15.09 -15.86 -2.47
N ALA A 559 -14.88 -14.66 -1.92
CA ALA A 559 -15.70 -13.48 -2.18
C ALA A 559 -15.57 -13.00 -3.64
N PRO A 560 -16.62 -12.38 -4.21
CA PRO A 560 -16.53 -11.75 -5.52
C PRO A 560 -15.58 -10.55 -5.47
N VAL A 561 -14.86 -10.29 -6.57
CA VAL A 561 -13.83 -9.25 -6.63
C VAL A 561 -14.37 -7.84 -6.34
N ALA A 562 -15.66 -7.59 -6.57
CA ALA A 562 -16.33 -6.33 -6.22
C ALA A 562 -16.12 -5.93 -4.75
N ARG A 563 -16.05 -6.93 -3.84
CA ARG A 563 -15.81 -6.70 -2.41
C ARG A 563 -14.47 -6.04 -2.12
N LEU A 564 -13.48 -6.15 -3.00
CA LEU A 564 -12.24 -5.41 -2.87
C LEU A 564 -12.48 -3.90 -2.80
N ILE A 565 -13.57 -3.40 -3.40
CA ILE A 565 -13.91 -1.98 -3.50
C ILE A 565 -15.07 -1.59 -2.58
N ASP A 566 -16.11 -2.44 -2.47
CA ASP A 566 -17.39 -2.06 -1.82
C ASP A 566 -17.71 -2.83 -0.52
N ALA A 567 -16.73 -3.50 0.08
CA ALA A 567 -16.94 -4.15 1.38
C ALA A 567 -17.39 -3.16 2.46
N ARG A 568 -18.36 -3.58 3.27
CA ARG A 568 -18.87 -2.84 4.44
C ARG A 568 -18.31 -3.40 5.76
N TYR A 569 -17.06 -3.86 5.71
CA TYR A 569 -16.30 -4.32 6.87
C TYR A 569 -14.81 -4.08 6.61
N THR A 570 -14.01 -4.05 7.68
CA THR A 570 -12.54 -4.07 7.61
C THR A 570 -11.95 -4.87 8.78
N PHE A 571 -10.62 -4.88 8.93
CA PHE A 571 -9.93 -5.51 10.05
C PHE A 571 -9.24 -4.46 10.93
N LEU A 572 -9.60 -4.41 12.22
CA LEU A 572 -9.09 -3.41 13.15
C LEU A 572 -8.59 -4.06 14.44
N ASN A 573 -7.50 -3.51 14.98
CA ASN A 573 -7.15 -3.58 16.39
C ASN A 573 -7.51 -2.24 17.06
N GLU A 574 -7.30 -2.11 18.37
CA GLU A 574 -7.66 -0.89 19.11
C GLU A 574 -6.93 0.36 18.61
N GLU A 575 -5.62 0.27 18.34
CA GLU A 575 -4.81 1.41 17.90
C GLU A 575 -5.32 1.98 16.55
N LEU A 576 -5.53 1.11 15.56
CA LEU A 576 -6.06 1.54 14.25
C LEU A 576 -7.53 1.99 14.34
N ALA A 577 -8.33 1.38 15.22
CA ALA A 577 -9.70 1.81 15.44
C ALA A 577 -9.77 3.23 16.02
N ARG A 578 -8.89 3.57 16.98
CA ARG A 578 -8.75 4.94 17.50
C ARG A 578 -8.31 5.91 16.40
N PHE A 579 -7.32 5.53 15.60
CA PHE A 579 -6.88 6.33 14.45
C PHE A 579 -8.02 6.59 13.44
N TYR A 580 -8.92 5.63 13.26
CA TYR A 580 -10.12 5.78 12.42
C TYR A 580 -11.32 6.40 13.11
N ARG A 581 -11.25 6.69 14.42
CA ARG A 581 -12.38 7.13 15.25
C ARG A 581 -13.55 6.14 15.20
N ILE A 582 -13.26 4.83 15.21
CA ILE A 582 -14.25 3.74 15.26
C ILE A 582 -14.30 3.19 16.69
N PRO A 583 -15.41 3.41 17.44
CA PRO A 583 -15.51 2.94 18.82
C PRO A 583 -15.73 1.42 18.91
N GLY A 584 -15.59 0.86 20.10
CA GLY A 584 -15.98 -0.53 20.41
C GLY A 584 -14.94 -1.62 20.09
N VAL A 585 -13.74 -1.25 19.63
CA VAL A 585 -12.62 -2.20 19.41
C VAL A 585 -11.58 -2.05 20.53
N LYS A 586 -11.23 -3.15 21.20
CA LYS A 586 -10.28 -3.16 22.33
C LYS A 586 -9.21 -4.26 22.19
N GLY A 587 -7.97 -3.98 22.56
CA GLY A 587 -6.83 -4.90 22.50
C GLY A 587 -6.08 -4.92 21.17
N GLU A 588 -4.90 -5.55 21.18
CA GLU A 588 -3.89 -5.49 20.12
C GLU A 588 -4.20 -6.34 18.89
N HIS A 589 -5.09 -7.32 19.01
CA HIS A 589 -5.39 -8.25 17.93
C HIS A 589 -6.39 -7.69 16.91
N MET A 590 -6.05 -7.84 15.64
CA MET A 590 -6.93 -7.56 14.51
C MET A 590 -8.18 -8.44 14.51
N ARG A 591 -9.34 -7.84 14.23
CA ARG A 591 -10.61 -8.56 14.06
C ARG A 591 -11.45 -7.95 12.95
N LYS A 592 -12.32 -8.77 12.34
CA LYS A 592 -13.29 -8.30 11.34
C LYS A 592 -14.34 -7.43 12.01
N VAL A 593 -14.46 -6.18 11.60
CA VAL A 593 -15.37 -5.16 12.16
C VAL A 593 -16.32 -4.67 11.06
N PRO A 594 -17.65 -4.74 11.26
CA PRO A 594 -18.60 -4.14 10.33
C PRO A 594 -18.47 -2.61 10.34
N LEU A 595 -18.64 -1.99 9.18
CA LEU A 595 -18.57 -0.54 9.03
C LEU A 595 -19.98 0.02 8.86
N GLU A 596 -20.39 0.91 9.77
CA GLU A 596 -21.66 1.62 9.72
C GLU A 596 -21.56 2.97 8.98
N THR A 597 -20.40 3.26 8.40
CA THR A 597 -20.11 4.49 7.66
C THR A 597 -20.02 4.24 6.15
N SER A 598 -20.44 5.22 5.35
CA SER A 598 -20.20 5.24 3.91
C SER A 598 -18.78 5.66 3.53
N ARG A 599 -18.06 6.33 4.45
CA ARG A 599 -16.72 6.88 4.24
C ARG A 599 -15.75 5.77 3.86
N ARG A 600 -15.57 4.79 4.76
CA ARG A 600 -14.63 3.67 4.60
C ARG A 600 -15.30 2.41 4.06
N GLY A 601 -14.48 1.48 3.55
CA GLY A 601 -14.92 0.20 3.01
C GLY A 601 -14.22 -0.14 1.71
N GLY A 602 -13.74 -1.38 1.59
CA GLY A 602 -12.82 -1.78 0.54
C GLY A 602 -11.45 -1.10 0.63
N VAL A 603 -10.52 -1.51 -0.22
CA VAL A 603 -9.11 -1.08 -0.19
C VAL A 603 -8.93 0.41 -0.41
N LEU A 604 -9.87 1.08 -1.09
CA LEU A 604 -9.83 2.53 -1.33
C LEU A 604 -9.95 3.37 -0.05
N GLY A 605 -10.44 2.79 1.06
CA GLY A 605 -10.58 3.46 2.35
C GLY A 605 -9.52 3.09 3.38
N HIS A 606 -8.56 2.21 3.04
CA HIS A 606 -7.51 1.75 3.94
C HIS A 606 -6.38 2.79 4.03
N ALA A 607 -5.92 3.08 5.23
CA ALA A 607 -4.82 4.02 5.48
C ALA A 607 -3.54 3.64 4.74
N SER A 608 -3.20 2.34 4.68
CA SER A 608 -1.98 1.92 3.98
C SER A 608 -2.05 2.13 2.47
N VAL A 609 -3.22 2.05 1.85
CA VAL A 609 -3.40 2.37 0.43
C VAL A 609 -3.36 3.88 0.20
N LEU A 610 -4.02 4.65 1.06
CA LEU A 610 -4.03 6.10 0.97
C LEU A 610 -2.62 6.69 1.15
N ALA A 611 -1.83 6.13 2.08
CA ALA A 611 -0.43 6.47 2.28
C ALA A 611 0.43 6.08 1.08
N ALA A 612 0.25 4.86 0.55
CA ALA A 612 0.98 4.38 -0.63
C ALA A 612 0.67 5.16 -1.93
N THR A 613 -0.38 5.97 -1.93
CA THR A 613 -0.84 6.76 -3.08
C THR A 613 -0.77 8.27 -2.84
N SER A 614 -0.03 8.69 -1.82
CA SER A 614 0.21 10.09 -1.49
C SER A 614 1.71 10.35 -1.33
N PHE A 615 2.12 11.62 -1.31
CA PHE A 615 3.44 11.98 -0.80
C PHE A 615 3.37 11.99 0.75
N PRO A 616 4.51 11.85 1.46
CA PRO A 616 4.49 11.83 2.93
C PRO A 616 3.85 13.09 3.54
N ASP A 617 4.02 14.23 2.90
CA ASP A 617 3.61 15.57 3.36
C ASP A 617 2.30 16.09 2.72
N ARG A 618 1.82 15.49 1.62
CA ARG A 618 0.63 15.95 0.90
C ARG A 618 -0.08 14.88 0.06
N THR A 619 -1.39 15.07 -0.17
CA THR A 619 -2.17 14.24 -1.09
C THR A 619 -1.81 14.50 -2.56
N SER A 620 -2.13 13.54 -3.44
CA SER A 620 -1.97 13.70 -4.89
C SER A 620 -3.10 13.01 -5.66
N PRO A 621 -4.08 13.76 -6.19
CA PRO A 621 -5.14 13.20 -7.03
C PRO A 621 -4.59 12.45 -8.25
N VAL A 622 -3.51 12.96 -8.86
CA VAL A 622 -2.90 12.35 -10.05
C VAL A 622 -2.30 10.98 -9.71
N VAL A 623 -1.58 10.87 -8.58
CA VAL A 623 -1.00 9.59 -8.13
C VAL A 623 -2.10 8.60 -7.75
N ARG A 624 -3.13 9.03 -7.01
CA ARG A 624 -4.28 8.19 -6.64
C ARG A 624 -5.04 7.67 -7.86
N GLY A 625 -5.36 8.55 -8.81
CA GLY A 625 -6.05 8.16 -10.05
C GLY A 625 -5.22 7.21 -10.91
N THR A 626 -3.91 7.49 -11.03
CA THR A 626 -2.97 6.61 -11.76
C THR A 626 -2.84 5.25 -11.09
N TRP A 627 -2.80 5.20 -9.75
CA TRP A 627 -2.77 3.94 -9.01
C TRP A 627 -4.05 3.12 -9.24
N ILE A 628 -5.24 3.73 -9.25
CA ILE A 628 -6.48 3.01 -9.57
C ILE A 628 -6.39 2.40 -10.99
N LEU A 629 -5.99 3.19 -11.98
CA LEU A 629 -5.90 2.74 -13.38
C LEU A 629 -4.86 1.64 -13.58
N THR A 630 -3.66 1.80 -13.01
CA THR A 630 -2.52 0.90 -13.20
C THR A 630 -2.63 -0.34 -12.31
N THR A 631 -2.88 -0.15 -11.01
CA THR A 631 -2.80 -1.21 -10.00
C THR A 631 -4.09 -2.03 -9.96
N LEU A 632 -5.26 -1.38 -9.90
CA LEU A 632 -6.54 -2.06 -9.75
C LEU A 632 -7.14 -2.47 -11.10
N LEU A 633 -7.09 -1.62 -12.12
CA LEU A 633 -7.80 -1.86 -13.38
C LEU A 633 -6.93 -2.42 -14.51
N GLY A 634 -5.60 -2.34 -14.39
CA GLY A 634 -4.70 -2.82 -15.44
C GLY A 634 -4.81 -2.05 -16.76
N THR A 635 -5.23 -0.79 -16.69
CA THR A 635 -5.34 0.15 -17.82
C THR A 635 -4.48 1.38 -17.55
N PRO A 636 -3.14 1.24 -17.44
CA PRO A 636 -2.26 2.35 -17.09
C PRO A 636 -2.42 3.51 -18.09
N PRO A 637 -2.40 4.77 -17.63
CA PRO A 637 -2.33 5.90 -18.55
C PRO A 637 -1.02 5.86 -19.35
N PRO A 638 -0.97 6.44 -20.56
CA PRO A 638 0.27 6.55 -21.31
C PRO A 638 1.29 7.44 -20.56
N PRO A 639 2.60 7.27 -20.80
CA PRO A 639 3.62 8.09 -20.16
C PRO A 639 3.41 9.58 -20.49
N PRO A 640 3.75 10.50 -19.56
CA PRO A 640 3.60 11.94 -19.80
C PRO A 640 4.45 12.40 -20.99
N PRO A 641 4.02 13.43 -21.74
CA PRO A 641 4.84 14.02 -22.79
C PRO A 641 6.19 14.57 -22.24
N PRO A 642 7.27 14.58 -23.04
CA PRO A 642 8.52 15.21 -22.64
C PRO A 642 8.34 16.73 -22.43
N ASN A 643 8.96 17.27 -21.38
CA ASN A 643 8.97 18.69 -20.99
C ASN A 643 7.66 19.26 -20.38
N VAL A 644 6.85 18.44 -19.71
CA VAL A 644 5.76 18.97 -18.87
C VAL A 644 6.35 19.46 -17.54
N PRO A 645 6.19 20.75 -17.16
CA PRO A 645 6.65 21.26 -15.86
C PRO A 645 5.92 20.55 -14.71
N GLU A 646 6.60 20.34 -13.59
CA GLU A 646 5.93 19.92 -12.36
C GLU A 646 4.98 21.02 -11.88
N ILE A 647 3.84 20.61 -11.33
CA ILE A 647 2.89 21.50 -10.67
C ILE A 647 3.35 21.63 -9.22
N GLU A 648 3.94 22.77 -8.87
CA GLU A 648 4.34 23.08 -7.50
C GLU A 648 3.11 23.44 -6.66
N VAL A 649 3.01 22.84 -5.47
CA VAL A 649 1.96 23.13 -4.49
C VAL A 649 2.66 23.64 -3.24
N GLU A 650 2.66 24.96 -3.05
CA GLU A 650 3.31 25.63 -1.91
C GLU A 650 2.45 25.56 -0.63
N GLU A 651 1.12 25.42 -0.77
CA GLU A 651 0.17 25.48 0.34
C GLU A 651 -0.24 24.07 0.83
N ARG A 652 -0.34 23.88 2.16
CA ARG A 652 -0.80 22.62 2.79
C ARG A 652 -2.30 22.66 3.07
N GLY A 653 -2.89 21.52 3.45
CA GLY A 653 -4.27 21.47 3.95
C GLY A 653 -5.36 21.72 2.88
N ARG A 654 -6.50 22.30 3.30
CA ARG A 654 -7.69 22.48 2.44
C ARG A 654 -7.44 23.48 1.30
N GLU A 655 -6.66 24.53 1.56
CA GLU A 655 -6.32 25.55 0.55
C GLU A 655 -5.42 24.97 -0.53
N GLY A 656 -4.39 24.21 -0.15
CA GLY A 656 -3.55 23.46 -1.08
C GLY A 656 -4.34 22.51 -2.00
N VAL A 657 -5.34 21.79 -1.48
CA VAL A 657 -6.20 20.90 -2.29
C VAL A 657 -7.09 21.69 -3.27
N ARG A 658 -7.66 22.83 -2.84
CA ARG A 658 -8.47 23.69 -3.71
C ARG A 658 -7.63 24.30 -4.83
N ASN A 659 -6.44 24.80 -4.48
CA ASN A 659 -5.48 25.38 -5.42
C ASN A 659 -5.04 24.32 -6.45
N LEU A 660 -4.65 23.13 -5.99
CA LEU A 660 -4.25 22.02 -6.86
C LEU A 660 -5.37 21.57 -7.82
N ARG A 661 -6.62 21.47 -7.37
CA ARG A 661 -7.75 21.17 -8.27
C ARG A 661 -7.88 22.25 -9.36
N GLY A 662 -7.86 23.52 -8.99
CA GLY A 662 -7.94 24.63 -9.94
C GLY A 662 -6.80 24.61 -10.97
N GLN A 663 -5.57 24.34 -10.50
CA GLN A 663 -4.39 24.18 -11.34
C GLN A 663 -4.51 22.99 -12.31
N LEU A 664 -4.97 21.83 -11.83
CA LEU A 664 -5.21 20.65 -12.68
C LEU A 664 -6.33 20.90 -13.70
N GLU A 665 -7.40 21.57 -13.32
CA GLU A 665 -8.47 21.96 -14.25
C GLU A 665 -7.97 22.94 -15.31
N GLN A 666 -7.11 23.89 -14.95
CA GLN A 666 -6.43 24.76 -15.91
C GLN A 666 -5.51 23.96 -16.84
N HIS A 667 -4.71 23.06 -16.28
CA HIS A 667 -3.81 22.18 -17.02
C HIS A 667 -4.57 21.32 -18.06
N ARG A 668 -5.74 20.80 -17.67
CA ARG A 668 -6.65 20.02 -18.53
C ARG A 668 -7.27 20.80 -19.68
N ARG A 669 -7.21 22.14 -19.70
CA ARG A 669 -7.69 22.93 -20.86
C ARG A 669 -6.78 22.76 -22.08
N SER A 670 -5.56 22.28 -21.89
CA SER A 670 -4.65 21.94 -22.99
C SER A 670 -5.10 20.67 -23.70
N ALA A 671 -5.27 20.72 -25.02
CA ALA A 671 -5.68 19.57 -25.83
C ALA A 671 -4.77 18.34 -25.65
N GLN A 672 -3.48 18.56 -25.39
CA GLN A 672 -2.46 17.52 -25.16
C GLN A 672 -2.59 16.80 -23.80
N CYS A 673 -3.25 17.43 -22.83
CA CYS A 673 -3.32 16.94 -21.45
C CYS A 673 -4.73 16.43 -21.12
N ALA A 674 -5.75 17.03 -21.73
CA ALA A 674 -7.16 16.71 -21.53
C ALA A 674 -7.49 15.22 -21.71
N GLY A 675 -6.90 14.58 -22.73
CA GLY A 675 -7.20 13.18 -23.07
C GLY A 675 -6.91 12.22 -21.91
N CYS A 676 -5.70 12.28 -21.35
CA CYS A 676 -5.29 11.38 -20.27
C CYS A 676 -5.87 11.80 -18.92
N HIS A 677 -5.82 13.09 -18.59
CA HIS A 677 -6.30 13.60 -17.30
C HIS A 677 -7.82 13.49 -17.13
N SER A 678 -8.59 13.40 -18.22
CA SER A 678 -10.02 13.05 -18.15
C SER A 678 -10.28 11.65 -17.55
N ARG A 679 -9.28 10.76 -17.55
CA ARG A 679 -9.37 9.40 -17.00
C ARG A 679 -8.73 9.29 -15.61
N ILE A 680 -7.73 10.13 -15.33
CA ILE A 680 -6.92 10.08 -14.11
C ILE A 680 -7.58 10.90 -12.99
N ASP A 681 -7.69 12.21 -13.21
CA ASP A 681 -8.00 13.17 -12.14
C ASP A 681 -9.37 12.92 -11.49
N PRO A 682 -10.45 12.59 -12.23
CA PRO A 682 -11.74 12.30 -11.61
C PRO A 682 -11.68 11.18 -10.56
N LEU A 683 -10.85 10.16 -10.78
CA LEU A 683 -10.68 9.05 -9.85
C LEU A 683 -9.95 9.49 -8.57
N GLY A 684 -8.93 10.34 -8.73
CA GLY A 684 -8.17 10.91 -7.62
C GLY A 684 -8.98 11.90 -6.79
N PHE A 685 -9.69 12.83 -7.45
CA PHE A 685 -10.50 13.84 -6.77
C PHE A 685 -11.56 13.24 -5.85
N ALA A 686 -12.16 12.13 -6.23
CA ALA A 686 -13.11 11.43 -5.38
C ALA A 686 -12.50 10.88 -4.08
N LEU A 687 -11.18 10.74 -4.00
CA LEU A 687 -10.49 10.30 -2.78
C LEU A 687 -9.92 11.47 -1.96
N GLU A 688 -10.03 12.72 -2.41
CA GLU A 688 -9.42 13.86 -1.69
C GLU A 688 -10.09 14.20 -0.35
N ASN A 689 -11.24 13.58 -0.05
CA ASN A 689 -11.78 13.52 1.31
C ASN A 689 -10.87 12.77 2.29
N TYR A 690 -9.87 12.05 1.81
CA TYR A 690 -8.83 11.44 2.63
C TYR A 690 -7.56 12.25 2.58
N ALA A 691 -7.00 12.57 3.75
CA ALA A 691 -5.62 13.00 3.92
C ALA A 691 -4.63 11.88 3.51
N GLU A 692 -3.34 12.13 3.66
CA GLU A 692 -2.26 11.27 3.16
C GLU A 692 -2.33 9.87 3.78
N PHE A 693 -2.55 9.78 5.09
CA PHE A 693 -2.67 8.51 5.82
C PHE A 693 -4.14 8.11 6.06
N GLY A 694 -5.06 8.76 5.36
CA GLY A 694 -6.46 8.38 5.31
C GLY A 694 -7.34 8.95 6.40
N GLN A 695 -6.91 9.96 7.16
CA GLN A 695 -7.80 10.79 7.98
C GLN A 695 -8.87 11.45 7.08
N TRP A 696 -10.09 11.60 7.57
CA TRP A 696 -11.18 12.20 6.79
C TRP A 696 -11.16 13.73 6.84
N ARG A 697 -11.44 14.38 5.71
CA ARG A 697 -11.50 15.85 5.53
C ARG A 697 -12.82 16.26 4.86
N GLY A 698 -13.55 17.17 5.50
CA GLY A 698 -14.75 17.83 4.94
C GLY A 698 -14.39 19.02 4.02
N GLY A 699 -15.39 19.60 3.35
CA GLY A 699 -15.24 20.85 2.59
C GLY A 699 -14.38 20.79 1.30
N VAL A 700 -14.17 19.59 0.75
CA VAL A 700 -13.37 19.33 -0.46
C VAL A 700 -14.27 19.03 -1.67
N ASP A 701 -13.97 19.59 -2.84
CA ASP A 701 -14.65 19.22 -4.09
C ASP A 701 -14.19 17.83 -4.57
N ASN A 702 -15.02 16.84 -4.30
CA ASN A 702 -14.80 15.43 -4.58
C ASN A 702 -15.58 14.91 -5.80
N ARG A 703 -16.06 15.81 -6.67
CA ARG A 703 -16.82 15.45 -7.87
C ARG A 703 -15.90 14.89 -8.96
N GLY A 704 -16.34 13.82 -9.59
CA GLY A 704 -15.69 13.20 -10.75
C GLY A 704 -16.68 12.96 -11.89
N MET A 705 -16.19 13.05 -13.12
CA MET A 705 -16.90 12.62 -14.33
C MET A 705 -15.96 11.77 -15.18
N LEU A 706 -16.36 10.54 -15.47
CA LEU A 706 -15.62 9.64 -16.35
C LEU A 706 -15.84 10.04 -17.83
N PRO A 707 -14.96 9.61 -18.75
CA PRO A 707 -15.10 9.90 -20.18
C PRO A 707 -16.41 9.41 -20.81
N ASN A 708 -17.00 8.36 -20.26
CA ASN A 708 -18.30 7.84 -20.72
C ASN A 708 -19.49 8.70 -20.25
N GLY A 709 -19.25 9.78 -19.49
CA GLY A 709 -20.28 10.66 -18.96
C GLY A 709 -20.83 10.25 -17.59
N ALA A 710 -20.38 9.13 -17.01
CA ALA A 710 -20.75 8.75 -15.65
C ALA A 710 -20.26 9.79 -14.65
N ARG A 711 -21.13 10.25 -13.74
CA ARG A 711 -20.81 11.25 -12.72
C ARG A 711 -20.87 10.63 -11.35
N PHE A 712 -19.96 11.01 -10.47
CA PHE A 712 -19.90 10.48 -9.11
C PHE A 712 -19.34 11.51 -8.14
N ARG A 713 -19.64 11.32 -6.86
CA ARG A 713 -19.16 12.15 -5.76
C ARG A 713 -18.51 11.31 -4.68
N GLY A 714 -17.32 11.73 -4.28
CA GLY A 714 -16.57 11.13 -3.18
C GLY A 714 -16.26 9.65 -3.37
N PRO A 715 -15.74 9.00 -2.32
CA PRO A 715 -15.34 7.60 -2.39
C PRO A 715 -16.53 6.67 -2.64
N GLU A 716 -17.72 7.00 -2.14
CA GLU A 716 -18.92 6.16 -2.33
C GLU A 716 -19.38 6.13 -3.78
N GLY A 717 -19.55 7.29 -4.42
CA GLY A 717 -19.92 7.33 -5.84
C GLY A 717 -18.86 6.67 -6.74
N LEU A 718 -17.57 6.86 -6.43
CA LEU A 718 -16.47 6.20 -7.14
C LEU A 718 -16.58 4.67 -7.06
N LYS A 719 -16.85 4.11 -5.88
CA LYS A 719 -17.02 2.66 -5.69
C LYS A 719 -18.15 2.12 -6.57
N ILE A 720 -19.28 2.83 -6.62
CA ILE A 720 -20.42 2.45 -7.48
C ILE A 720 -20.00 2.48 -8.96
N ALA A 721 -19.36 3.57 -9.41
CA ALA A 721 -18.91 3.73 -10.79
C ALA A 721 -17.93 2.62 -11.22
N LEU A 722 -16.95 2.27 -10.37
CA LEU A 722 -16.00 1.21 -10.65
C LEU A 722 -16.67 -0.17 -10.71
N ARG A 723 -17.60 -0.46 -9.80
CA ARG A 723 -18.34 -1.72 -9.78
C ARG A 723 -19.25 -1.89 -11.01
N GLU A 724 -19.89 -0.83 -11.47
CA GLU A 724 -20.81 -0.93 -12.61
C GLU A 724 -20.09 -0.96 -13.96
N TRP A 725 -18.99 -0.21 -14.10
CA TRP A 725 -18.35 -0.02 -15.41
C TRP A 725 -17.01 -0.72 -15.57
N ARG A 726 -16.30 -1.00 -14.48
CA ARG A 726 -14.90 -1.45 -14.52
C ARG A 726 -14.67 -2.76 -13.77
N LEU A 727 -15.72 -3.50 -13.43
CA LEU A 727 -15.60 -4.77 -12.69
C LEU A 727 -14.83 -5.84 -13.48
N ASP A 728 -15.02 -5.91 -14.79
CA ASP A 728 -14.30 -6.86 -15.65
C ASP A 728 -12.80 -6.53 -15.72
N ASP A 729 -12.45 -5.24 -15.76
CA ASP A 729 -11.06 -4.78 -15.72
C ASP A 729 -10.41 -5.14 -14.38
N LEU A 730 -11.12 -4.89 -13.28
CA LEU A 730 -10.68 -5.27 -11.93
C LEU A 730 -10.45 -6.79 -11.81
N GLY A 731 -11.43 -7.59 -12.26
CA GLY A 731 -11.34 -9.05 -12.22
C GLY A 731 -10.21 -9.59 -13.08
N THR A 732 -10.03 -9.03 -14.28
CA THR A 732 -8.95 -9.43 -15.20
C THR A 732 -7.58 -9.03 -14.66
N GLN A 733 -7.45 -7.84 -14.08
CA GLN A 733 -6.21 -7.38 -13.47
C GLN A 733 -5.83 -8.21 -12.25
N ALA A 734 -6.80 -8.56 -11.39
CA ALA A 734 -6.58 -9.47 -10.28
C ALA A 734 -6.05 -10.84 -10.76
N ILE A 735 -6.61 -11.39 -11.85
CA ILE A 735 -6.09 -12.62 -12.49
C ILE A 735 -4.65 -12.43 -12.96
N ARG A 736 -4.33 -11.33 -13.66
CA ARG A 736 -2.95 -11.07 -14.15
C ARG A 736 -1.96 -11.02 -13.00
N LYS A 737 -2.27 -10.26 -11.95
CA LYS A 737 -1.39 -10.08 -10.79
C LYS A 737 -1.21 -11.38 -10.03
N MET A 738 -2.28 -12.13 -9.80
CA MET A 738 -2.22 -13.42 -9.12
C MET A 738 -1.48 -14.48 -9.94
N LEU A 739 -1.68 -14.52 -11.26
CA LEU A 739 -0.95 -15.43 -12.15
C LEU A 739 0.55 -15.07 -12.19
N SER A 740 0.89 -13.79 -12.28
CA SER A 740 2.28 -13.33 -12.28
C SER A 740 2.99 -13.69 -10.97
N TYR A 741 2.33 -13.49 -9.82
CA TYR A 741 2.85 -13.89 -8.51
C TYR A 741 2.98 -15.41 -8.37
N ALA A 742 1.98 -16.18 -8.82
CA ALA A 742 2.00 -17.64 -8.78
C ALA A 742 3.15 -18.25 -9.61
N LEU A 743 3.46 -17.62 -10.75
CA LEU A 743 4.55 -18.05 -11.62
C LEU A 743 5.89 -17.44 -11.21
N GLY A 744 5.93 -16.31 -10.48
CA GLY A 744 7.16 -15.60 -10.16
C GLY A 744 7.86 -15.00 -11.38
N ARG A 745 7.10 -14.60 -12.41
CA ARG A 745 7.65 -13.96 -13.62
C ARG A 745 6.65 -12.97 -14.22
N GLN A 746 7.17 -12.06 -15.04
CA GLN A 746 6.33 -11.20 -15.87
C GLN A 746 5.48 -12.06 -16.81
N LEU A 747 4.21 -11.66 -16.98
CA LEU A 747 3.35 -12.27 -17.98
C LEU A 747 3.73 -11.75 -19.36
N GLU A 748 3.84 -12.67 -20.30
CA GLU A 748 4.09 -12.39 -21.70
C GLU A 748 2.77 -12.36 -22.48
N PHE A 749 2.83 -11.90 -23.73
CA PHE A 749 1.63 -11.82 -24.59
C PHE A 749 0.88 -13.16 -24.68
N TYR A 750 1.58 -14.29 -24.61
CA TYR A 750 0.95 -15.61 -24.71
C TYR A 750 0.22 -16.04 -23.43
N ASP A 751 0.54 -15.45 -22.27
CA ASP A 751 -0.14 -15.75 -21.01
C ASP A 751 -1.55 -15.13 -20.97
N GLU A 752 -1.78 -14.09 -21.76
CA GLU A 752 -3.08 -13.42 -21.86
C GLU A 752 -4.19 -14.37 -22.36
N ALA A 753 -3.83 -15.43 -23.10
CA ALA A 753 -4.75 -16.52 -23.42
C ALA A 753 -5.30 -17.23 -22.18
N THR A 754 -4.42 -17.47 -21.19
CA THR A 754 -4.81 -18.05 -19.90
C THR A 754 -5.64 -17.06 -19.09
N VAL A 755 -5.22 -15.80 -19.03
CA VAL A 755 -5.95 -14.73 -18.31
C VAL A 755 -7.38 -14.60 -18.84
N ARG A 756 -7.56 -14.50 -20.16
CA ARG A 756 -8.88 -14.38 -20.80
C ARG A 756 -9.75 -15.62 -20.59
N ARG A 757 -9.18 -16.82 -20.65
CA ARG A 757 -9.92 -18.06 -20.35
C ARG A 757 -10.43 -18.09 -18.90
N ILE A 758 -9.57 -17.73 -17.95
CA ILE A 758 -9.94 -17.68 -16.53
C ILE A 758 -11.00 -16.58 -16.33
N ALA A 759 -10.81 -15.39 -16.89
CA ALA A 759 -11.77 -14.31 -16.82
C ALA A 759 -13.15 -14.70 -17.35
N ALA A 760 -13.22 -15.34 -18.53
CA ALA A 760 -14.46 -15.85 -19.10
C ALA A 760 -15.16 -16.89 -18.19
N THR A 761 -14.37 -17.72 -17.50
CA THR A 761 -14.88 -18.75 -16.57
C THR A 761 -15.42 -18.15 -15.27
N LEU A 762 -14.81 -17.06 -14.79
CA LEU A 762 -15.12 -16.47 -13.49
C LEU A 762 -16.12 -15.30 -13.56
N LYS A 763 -16.21 -14.63 -14.71
CA LYS A 763 -17.08 -13.47 -14.92
C LYS A 763 -18.55 -13.71 -14.53
N PRO A 764 -19.21 -14.83 -14.91
CA PRO A 764 -20.61 -15.06 -14.53
C PRO A 764 -20.86 -15.12 -13.02
N ALA A 765 -19.84 -15.42 -12.23
CA ALA A 765 -19.91 -15.49 -10.77
C ALA A 765 -19.33 -14.24 -10.07
N GLY A 766 -19.02 -13.17 -10.82
CA GLY A 766 -18.46 -11.94 -10.27
C GLY A 766 -16.99 -12.06 -9.83
N TYR A 767 -16.20 -12.88 -10.53
CA TYR A 767 -14.77 -13.10 -10.25
C TYR A 767 -14.47 -13.55 -8.80
N PRO A 768 -15.00 -14.70 -8.36
CA PRO A 768 -14.76 -15.19 -7.01
C PRO A 768 -13.28 -15.51 -6.78
N MET A 769 -12.67 -14.85 -5.80
CA MET A 769 -11.21 -14.82 -5.63
C MET A 769 -10.62 -16.20 -5.27
N GLY A 770 -11.28 -16.98 -4.40
CA GLY A 770 -10.82 -18.34 -4.06
C GLY A 770 -10.85 -19.30 -5.26
N LYS A 771 -11.83 -19.17 -6.17
CA LYS A 771 -11.91 -19.92 -7.42
C LYS A 771 -10.83 -19.48 -8.41
N MET A 772 -10.42 -18.22 -8.37
CA MET A 772 -9.30 -17.71 -9.18
C MET A 772 -8.02 -18.52 -8.94
N LEU A 773 -7.67 -18.82 -7.68
CA LEU A 773 -6.50 -19.64 -7.36
C LEU A 773 -6.64 -21.07 -7.91
N ARG A 774 -7.82 -21.68 -7.81
CA ARG A 774 -8.10 -23.02 -8.37
C ARG A 774 -7.92 -23.06 -9.90
N GLU A 775 -8.39 -22.03 -10.59
CA GLU A 775 -8.22 -21.88 -12.04
C GLU A 775 -6.76 -21.65 -12.45
N ILE A 776 -5.98 -20.94 -11.63
CA ILE A 776 -4.55 -20.70 -11.85
C ILE A 776 -3.75 -21.98 -11.65
N VAL A 777 -3.97 -22.70 -10.55
CA VAL A 777 -3.27 -23.97 -10.27
C VAL A 777 -3.59 -25.04 -11.32
N SER A 778 -4.76 -24.97 -11.95
CA SER A 778 -5.12 -25.86 -13.07
C SER A 778 -4.75 -25.31 -14.45
N SER A 779 -4.09 -24.15 -14.52
CA SER A 779 -3.78 -23.50 -15.79
C SER A 779 -2.54 -24.11 -16.46
N ARG A 780 -2.48 -24.03 -17.80
CA ARG A 780 -1.34 -24.52 -18.58
C ARG A 780 0.01 -23.94 -18.12
N PRO A 781 0.20 -22.62 -17.94
CA PRO A 781 1.48 -22.09 -17.49
C PRO A 781 1.89 -22.55 -16.08
N PHE A 782 0.92 -22.96 -15.25
CA PHE A 782 1.19 -23.51 -13.92
C PHE A 782 1.48 -25.01 -13.92
N MET A 783 0.86 -25.78 -14.82
CA MET A 783 0.99 -27.25 -14.90
C MET A 783 2.09 -27.71 -15.88
N MET A 784 2.49 -26.83 -16.79
CA MET A 784 3.44 -27.12 -17.85
C MET A 784 4.60 -26.13 -17.80
N ARG A 785 5.68 -26.47 -18.49
CA ARG A 785 6.88 -25.64 -18.65
C ARG A 785 7.44 -25.80 -20.05
N ARG A 786 8.28 -24.84 -20.46
CA ARG A 786 9.06 -24.93 -21.69
C ARG A 786 10.40 -24.24 -21.49
N LEU A 787 11.50 -24.96 -21.74
CA LEU A 787 12.83 -24.33 -21.80
C LEU A 787 12.97 -23.54 -23.10
N PRO A 788 13.61 -22.36 -23.09
CA PRO A 788 13.88 -21.61 -24.30
C PRO A 788 14.75 -22.46 -25.23
N GLN A 789 14.44 -22.43 -26.53
CA GLN A 789 15.35 -22.98 -27.53
C GLN A 789 16.56 -22.04 -27.60
N GLU A 790 17.78 -22.56 -27.50
CA GLU A 790 18.99 -21.75 -27.74
C GLU A 790 18.84 -21.09 -29.11
N SER A 791 18.62 -19.77 -29.12
CA SER A 791 18.88 -18.98 -30.31
C SER A 791 20.39 -18.97 -30.45
N ILE A 792 20.93 -19.64 -31.47
CA ILE A 792 22.31 -19.39 -31.90
C ILE A 792 22.36 -17.88 -32.19
N GLU A 793 22.97 -17.11 -31.29
CA GLU A 793 23.45 -15.80 -31.64
C GLU A 793 24.47 -16.04 -32.76
N VAL A 794 24.06 -15.76 -34.00
CA VAL A 794 25.03 -15.52 -35.06
C VAL A 794 25.71 -14.22 -34.65
N LEU A 795 26.77 -14.34 -33.84
CA LEU A 795 27.73 -13.27 -33.67
C LEU A 795 28.06 -12.79 -35.08
N PRO A 796 27.87 -11.50 -35.41
CA PRO A 796 28.30 -11.01 -36.69
C PRO A 796 29.79 -11.33 -36.81
N SER A 797 30.14 -12.10 -37.85
CA SER A 797 31.53 -12.33 -38.23
C SER A 797 32.27 -11.00 -38.13
N PRO A 798 33.44 -10.93 -37.46
CA PRO A 798 34.32 -9.79 -37.64
C PRO A 798 34.54 -9.65 -39.15
N GLN A 799 34.14 -8.51 -39.70
CA GLN A 799 34.39 -8.21 -41.11
C GLN A 799 35.91 -8.14 -41.31
N GLU A 800 36.44 -8.94 -42.24
CA GLU A 800 37.76 -8.75 -42.87
C GLU A 800 37.72 -7.57 -43.86
#